data_AF-A0A2A6BWI8-F1
#
_entry.id   AF-A0A2A6BWI8-F1
#
_cell.length_a   1.000
_cell.length_b   1.000
_cell.length_c   1.000
_cell.angle_alpha   90.00
_cell.angle_beta   90.00
_cell.angle_gamma   90.00
#
_symmetry.space_group_name_H-M   'P 1'
#
loop_
_entity.id
_entity.type
_entity.pdbx_description
1 polymer ?
#
loop_
_entity_poly.entity_id
_entity_poly.type
_entity_poly.pdbx_seq_one_letter_code
_entity_poly.pdbx_strand_id
1 'polypeptide(L)'
;MKTSDVAVIVGSVYAVLAAIGIVLNILAIRAIFARGTLKKYHSSLFILYLQPLFTDIVLLSIFMCYCAPMVITQSYLFPYPTNIHFGIFIDSLNNYCWFNNSLSQISLAMNRFFATVLFRPHFLIRTRTLGLAASQHLLALFIMLTPQFVFPCCKLEFDFTIFSYRDALITGMENDAWTYWKLPTQISCSAIPSVIYVIILLTSRSIGSRIILQSDALKRRRRQEIRFTIQFASLAALYTCTWLVFFFFPYINFTEENIWLHGISVIPSLINSTTNTVLFLSNDTYTPCALFGADVANHSQNIKQIMMMALRISLLALAVYATPECIPRTFTDGIVCVCNSTHCDDIEPLGSIPFGNILDTYGLVIELDPSTVYQEIIGFGAAFTDSTGINIRSLPKDAQEKVMQQYFGPTGTEYTIGRVPIASTDFSLGTYSYDDMEDDLDLKFFALTHEDFDYKIPFIQQAIELQNNTTLRLFASPWSSPGWMKTNGKMQGGGELRGNADGPYYVAWATYFVKFFEAYLEQGISFWGVTPQNEPTTGSDPNYSWQTLFFDAQTESNFVKNHLGPALRSSNASKDIVIIGLDDQRFMLPGWADVMFEDAEVSSYVGGIGVHWYEDEIYPISALSHTHERHPDKFILATEASNGWLKVQGKGVRLGYFFRAERYANSIITDLNNWVAGWVDWNMALDMEGGFTWAENYVDAPIVVDGEEFYKQPMYYGLAHFSKFLKPGSHRVKADLPELPSKVFVLGAVMVNGERYVTMLNENDSEDVTISVREKGIEGVYTAVTVPSHSIVTIHLVIKEVKLKMTNGGFISWEFDMTDVPNTVLTYKSPEIEINGLKWYIGAQHESSPRTGNVKTLLLYFYQNVSSGKLPWANFYGAWTFLTDEDNGFISNGKIIVEAKIRVVNTCGVRAKIRRNFTESNKLSDVRFLVEGKQVHVAKTETNKEELEIKEVKHKEFVDFLNVIYTSIYEINDTNVESILDLADRFQVTFVLDAVERYLMHSSNLTTTKKLALSDTFKLNLLKFLSDQIKAMLHERTLELD
;
A
#
# COMPACT_ATOMS: atom_id res chain seq x y z
N MET A 1 -23.30 -8.22 -23.74
CA MET A 1 -22.04 -7.53 -23.38
C MET A 1 -21.96 -7.60 -21.87
N LYS A 2 -20.86 -8.09 -21.26
CA LYS A 2 -20.81 -8.22 -19.79
C LYS A 2 -20.84 -6.81 -19.18
N THR A 3 -21.47 -6.63 -18.03
CA THR A 3 -21.59 -5.32 -17.35
C THR A 3 -20.23 -4.65 -17.12
N SER A 4 -19.19 -5.45 -16.86
CA SER A 4 -17.79 -5.01 -16.77
C SER A 4 -17.26 -4.38 -18.06
N ASP A 5 -17.57 -4.96 -19.22
CA ASP A 5 -17.10 -4.46 -20.52
C ASP A 5 -17.73 -3.10 -20.83
N VAL A 6 -19.01 -2.96 -20.51
CA VAL A 6 -19.77 -1.71 -20.69
C VAL A 6 -19.24 -0.63 -19.75
N ALA A 7 -18.93 -0.99 -18.49
CA ALA A 7 -18.38 -0.08 -17.50
C ALA A 7 -17.03 0.50 -17.94
N VAL A 8 -16.13 -0.33 -18.44
CA VAL A 8 -14.83 0.11 -18.98
C VAL A 8 -15.04 1.06 -20.17
N ILE A 9 -15.95 0.76 -21.08
CA ILE A 9 -16.21 1.60 -22.26
C ILE A 9 -16.79 2.95 -21.84
N VAL A 10 -17.85 2.97 -21.04
CA VAL A 10 -18.54 4.19 -20.61
C VAL A 10 -17.60 5.06 -19.78
N GLY A 11 -16.88 4.48 -18.82
CA GLY A 11 -15.91 5.20 -18.00
C GLY A 11 -14.73 5.75 -18.82
N SER A 12 -14.24 5.00 -19.80
CA SER A 12 -13.20 5.49 -20.73
C SER A 12 -13.69 6.67 -21.55
N VAL A 13 -14.94 6.64 -22.04
CA VAL A 13 -15.55 7.77 -22.76
C VAL A 13 -15.62 9.01 -21.86
N TYR A 14 -16.02 8.87 -20.59
CA TYR A 14 -16.03 9.99 -19.65
C TYR A 14 -14.64 10.57 -19.42
N ALA A 15 -13.64 9.72 -19.17
CA ALA A 15 -12.26 10.15 -18.95
C ALA A 15 -11.68 10.90 -20.17
N VAL A 16 -11.92 10.40 -21.39
CA VAL A 16 -11.44 11.02 -22.63
C VAL A 16 -12.10 12.38 -22.86
N LEU A 17 -13.43 12.47 -22.74
CA LEU A 17 -14.15 13.74 -22.90
C LEU A 17 -13.72 14.76 -21.85
N ALA A 18 -13.53 14.33 -20.59
CA ALA A 18 -13.04 15.17 -19.51
C ALA A 18 -11.63 15.69 -19.78
N ALA A 19 -10.69 14.82 -20.19
CA ALA A 19 -9.32 15.20 -20.50
C ALA A 19 -9.23 16.21 -21.66
N ILE A 20 -9.98 15.97 -22.74
CA ILE A 20 -10.07 16.92 -23.87
C ILE A 20 -10.60 18.27 -23.37
N GLY A 21 -11.65 18.27 -22.56
CA GLY A 21 -12.22 19.48 -22.01
C GLY A 21 -11.26 20.27 -21.12
N ILE A 22 -10.49 19.60 -20.25
CA ILE A 22 -9.51 20.25 -19.39
C ILE A 22 -8.44 20.95 -20.24
N VAL A 23 -7.89 20.25 -21.23
CA VAL A 23 -6.86 20.82 -22.13
C VAL A 23 -7.40 22.04 -22.87
N LEU A 24 -8.60 21.94 -23.44
CA LEU A 24 -9.23 23.04 -24.15
C LEU A 24 -9.42 24.26 -23.22
N ASN A 25 -10.00 24.08 -22.04
CA ASN A 25 -10.25 25.18 -21.10
C ASN A 25 -8.94 25.82 -20.60
N ILE A 26 -7.89 25.04 -20.33
CA ILE A 26 -6.56 25.57 -19.98
C ILE A 26 -5.98 26.41 -21.12
N LEU A 27 -6.08 25.94 -22.37
CA LEU A 27 -5.62 26.69 -23.54
C LEU A 27 -6.37 28.01 -23.71
N ALA A 28 -7.68 28.03 -23.48
CA ALA A 28 -8.49 29.25 -23.51
C ALA A 28 -8.04 30.24 -22.43
N ILE A 29 -7.85 29.78 -21.19
CA ILE A 29 -7.35 30.61 -20.09
C ILE A 29 -5.96 31.18 -20.42
N ARG A 30 -5.04 30.34 -20.89
CA ARG A 30 -3.69 30.77 -21.29
C ARG A 30 -3.73 31.83 -22.39
N ALA A 31 -4.61 31.67 -23.38
CA ALA A 31 -4.80 32.65 -24.44
C ALA A 31 -5.33 34.00 -23.91
N ILE A 32 -6.25 33.98 -22.93
CA ILE A 32 -6.78 35.18 -22.27
C ILE A 32 -5.68 35.95 -21.52
N PHE A 33 -4.79 35.25 -20.82
CA PHE A 33 -3.71 35.87 -20.03
C PHE A 33 -2.50 36.30 -20.89
N ALA A 34 -2.06 35.48 -21.83
CA ALA A 34 -0.86 35.73 -22.64
C ALA A 34 -0.93 37.02 -23.47
N ARG A 35 -2.14 37.47 -23.85
CA ARG A 35 -2.33 38.67 -24.65
C ARG A 35 -2.38 39.98 -23.85
N GLY A 36 -2.24 39.93 -22.52
CA GLY A 36 -2.42 41.12 -21.66
C GLY A 36 -3.80 41.78 -21.82
N THR A 37 -4.77 41.04 -22.38
CA THR A 37 -6.08 41.52 -22.85
C THR A 37 -7.00 41.98 -21.73
N LEU A 38 -6.72 41.57 -20.49
CA LEU A 38 -7.36 42.13 -19.30
C LEU A 38 -7.05 43.63 -19.10
N LYS A 39 -5.96 44.16 -19.69
CA LYS A 39 -5.58 45.60 -19.61
C LYS A 39 -6.15 46.47 -20.74
N LYS A 40 -6.62 45.93 -21.86
CA LYS A 40 -7.17 46.74 -22.99
C LYS A 40 -8.71 46.76 -22.98
N TYR A 41 -9.26 47.91 -23.36
CA TYR A 41 -10.70 48.26 -23.33
C TYR A 41 -11.59 47.22 -24.03
N HIS A 42 -12.07 46.22 -23.27
CA HIS A 42 -13.36 45.48 -23.36
C HIS A 42 -13.39 44.41 -22.23
N SER A 43 -13.06 44.82 -21.00
CA SER A 43 -12.74 43.95 -19.87
C SER A 43 -13.92 43.15 -19.27
N SER A 44 -15.18 43.54 -19.48
CA SER A 44 -16.32 42.89 -18.81
C SER A 44 -16.61 41.48 -19.35
N LEU A 45 -16.49 41.28 -20.67
CA LEU A 45 -16.81 39.99 -21.29
C LEU A 45 -15.82 38.90 -20.87
N PHE A 46 -14.52 39.21 -20.86
CA PHE A 46 -13.48 38.26 -20.47
C PHE A 46 -13.58 37.86 -19.00
N ILE A 47 -13.95 38.80 -18.11
CA ILE A 47 -14.19 38.49 -16.69
C ILE A 47 -15.34 37.49 -16.55
N LEU A 48 -16.44 37.68 -17.29
CA LEU A 48 -17.59 36.78 -17.27
C LEU A 48 -17.31 35.42 -17.94
N TYR A 49 -16.34 35.34 -18.86
CA TYR A 49 -15.89 34.07 -19.44
C TYR A 49 -14.95 33.28 -18.52
N LEU A 50 -14.11 33.99 -17.75
CA LEU A 50 -13.10 33.33 -16.94
C LEU A 50 -13.73 32.45 -15.84
N GLN A 51 -14.89 32.86 -15.30
CA GLN A 51 -15.60 32.13 -14.26
C GLN A 51 -16.03 30.72 -14.72
N PRO A 52 -16.85 30.56 -15.78
CA PRO A 52 -17.26 29.24 -16.25
C PRO A 52 -16.08 28.38 -16.71
N LEU A 53 -15.01 28.97 -17.26
CA LEU A 53 -13.81 28.21 -17.64
C LEU A 53 -13.12 27.55 -16.43
N PHE A 54 -13.06 28.24 -15.28
CA PHE A 54 -12.50 27.67 -14.07
C PHE A 54 -13.41 26.60 -13.46
N THR A 55 -14.72 26.85 -13.38
CA THR A 55 -15.67 25.85 -12.85
C THR A 55 -15.81 24.64 -13.77
N ASP A 56 -15.69 24.82 -15.09
CA ASP A 56 -15.61 23.72 -16.06
C ASP A 56 -14.36 22.86 -15.84
N ILE A 57 -13.19 23.45 -15.57
CA ILE A 57 -11.98 22.67 -15.23
C ILE A 57 -12.18 21.85 -13.96
N VAL A 58 -12.79 22.43 -12.92
CA VAL A 58 -13.08 21.71 -11.67
C VAL A 58 -14.05 20.55 -11.92
N LEU A 59 -15.15 20.80 -12.63
CA LEU A 59 -16.14 19.78 -13.00
C LEU A 59 -15.49 18.62 -13.78
N LEU A 60 -14.73 18.95 -14.82
CA LEU A 60 -14.07 17.95 -15.67
C LEU A 60 -12.98 17.19 -14.89
N SER A 61 -12.30 17.84 -13.93
CA SER A 61 -11.32 17.16 -13.07
C SER A 61 -11.99 16.17 -12.12
N ILE A 62 -13.16 16.49 -11.57
CA ILE A 62 -13.96 15.54 -10.78
C ILE A 62 -14.32 14.31 -11.64
N PHE A 63 -14.77 14.53 -12.88
CA PHE A 63 -15.08 13.42 -13.77
C PHE A 63 -13.86 12.58 -14.14
N MET A 64 -12.72 13.21 -14.43
CA MET A 64 -11.49 12.52 -14.82
C MET A 64 -10.87 11.74 -13.64
N CYS A 65 -10.87 12.31 -12.44
CA CYS A 65 -10.13 11.76 -11.30
C CYS A 65 -11.00 10.99 -10.31
N TYR A 66 -12.33 11.10 -10.37
CA TYR A 66 -13.24 10.47 -9.41
C TYR A 66 -14.36 9.67 -10.10
N CYS A 67 -15.24 10.31 -10.87
CA CYS A 67 -16.41 9.62 -11.44
C CYS A 67 -16.05 8.56 -12.49
N ALA A 68 -15.13 8.85 -13.42
CA ALA A 68 -14.72 7.88 -14.43
C ALA A 68 -13.97 6.68 -13.84
N PRO A 69 -13.01 6.86 -12.91
CA PRO A 69 -12.42 5.74 -12.17
C PRO A 69 -13.46 4.87 -11.47
N MET A 70 -14.40 5.45 -10.70
CA MET A 70 -15.46 4.67 -10.02
C MET A 70 -16.34 3.88 -11.00
N VAL A 71 -16.64 4.45 -12.16
CA VAL A 71 -17.34 3.74 -13.24
C VAL A 71 -16.51 2.56 -13.74
N ILE A 72 -15.22 2.75 -14.01
CA ILE A 72 -14.36 1.70 -14.56
C ILE A 72 -14.16 0.57 -13.56
N THR A 73 -13.92 0.90 -12.28
CA THR A 73 -13.65 -0.07 -11.22
C THR A 73 -14.91 -0.70 -10.65
N GLN A 74 -16.09 -0.13 -10.94
CA GLN A 74 -17.38 -0.52 -10.33
C GLN A 74 -17.30 -0.55 -8.79
N SER A 75 -16.53 0.38 -8.21
CA SER A 75 -16.27 0.49 -6.78
C SER A 75 -16.02 1.95 -6.39
N TYR A 76 -16.14 2.26 -5.09
CA TYR A 76 -15.76 3.56 -4.57
C TYR A 76 -14.23 3.70 -4.51
N LEU A 77 -13.71 4.89 -4.82
CA LEU A 77 -12.26 5.13 -4.90
C LEU A 77 -11.57 5.23 -3.52
N PHE A 78 -12.34 5.50 -2.46
CA PHE A 78 -11.83 5.61 -1.08
C PHE A 78 -12.51 4.58 -0.19
N PRO A 79 -11.81 4.03 0.81
CA PRO A 79 -12.40 3.12 1.78
C PRO A 79 -13.37 3.83 2.72
N TYR A 80 -14.25 3.06 3.37
CA TYR A 80 -15.14 3.56 4.41
C TYR A 80 -14.35 3.85 5.70
N PRO A 81 -14.66 4.92 6.47
CA PRO A 81 -15.71 5.93 6.29
C PRO A 81 -15.30 7.14 5.44
N THR A 82 -14.03 7.21 5.00
CA THR A 82 -13.49 8.34 4.24
C THR A 82 -14.31 8.65 2.99
N ASN A 83 -14.83 7.62 2.33
CA ASN A 83 -15.74 7.75 1.20
C ASN A 83 -17.00 8.57 1.50
N ILE A 84 -17.59 8.47 2.71
CA ILE A 84 -18.82 9.22 3.03
C ILE A 84 -18.53 10.72 2.98
N HIS A 85 -17.52 11.16 3.73
CA HIS A 85 -17.21 12.59 3.84
C HIS A 85 -16.67 13.13 2.53
N PHE A 86 -15.80 12.37 1.85
CA PHE A 86 -15.22 12.78 0.59
C PHE A 86 -16.25 12.79 -0.55
N GLY A 87 -17.10 11.77 -0.64
CA GLY A 87 -18.18 11.69 -1.62
C GLY A 87 -19.17 12.84 -1.48
N ILE A 88 -19.61 13.16 -0.24
CA ILE A 88 -20.47 14.32 0.03
C ILE A 88 -19.82 15.63 -0.43
N PHE A 89 -18.52 15.80 -0.18
CA PHE A 89 -17.78 16.98 -0.61
C PHE A 89 -17.73 17.09 -2.14
N ILE A 90 -17.39 16.01 -2.84
CA ILE A 90 -17.28 15.98 -4.30
C ILE A 90 -18.64 16.22 -4.96
N ASP A 91 -19.69 15.55 -4.49
CA ASP A 91 -21.06 15.72 -4.99
C ASP A 91 -21.54 17.18 -4.82
N SER A 92 -21.23 17.79 -3.67
CA SER A 92 -21.55 19.19 -3.39
C SER A 92 -20.78 20.14 -4.32
N LEU A 93 -19.47 19.92 -4.48
CA LEU A 93 -18.62 20.73 -5.35
C LEU A 93 -19.07 20.66 -6.81
N ASN A 94 -19.45 19.47 -7.28
CA ASN A 94 -19.99 19.25 -8.61
C ASN A 94 -21.29 20.04 -8.82
N ASN A 95 -22.21 19.96 -7.85
CA ASN A 95 -23.48 20.67 -7.88
C ASN A 95 -23.29 22.21 -7.89
N TYR A 96 -22.33 22.72 -7.12
CA TYR A 96 -21.94 24.12 -7.15
C TYR A 96 -21.42 24.55 -8.54
N CYS A 97 -20.51 23.78 -9.14
CA CYS A 97 -19.96 24.09 -10.46
C CYS A 97 -21.06 24.14 -11.52
N TRP A 98 -22.00 23.20 -11.48
CA TRP A 98 -23.17 23.15 -12.34
C TRP A 98 -24.01 24.43 -12.25
N PHE A 99 -24.45 24.82 -11.04
CA PHE A 99 -25.29 26.01 -10.88
C PHE A 99 -24.53 27.32 -11.18
N ASN A 100 -23.22 27.37 -10.92
CA ASN A 100 -22.43 28.53 -11.32
C ASN A 100 -22.41 28.70 -12.84
N ASN A 101 -22.23 27.59 -13.57
CA ASN A 101 -22.30 27.57 -15.02
C ASN A 101 -23.70 27.94 -15.54
N SER A 102 -24.76 27.43 -14.92
CA SER A 102 -26.15 27.81 -15.25
C SER A 102 -26.39 29.32 -15.13
N LEU A 103 -26.00 29.91 -14.01
CA LEU A 103 -26.19 31.35 -13.76
C LEU A 103 -25.34 32.22 -14.70
N SER A 104 -24.18 31.71 -15.16
CA SER A 104 -23.34 32.42 -16.13
C SER A 104 -24.07 32.73 -17.44
N GLN A 105 -25.06 31.91 -17.84
CA GLN A 105 -25.88 32.16 -19.03
C GLN A 105 -26.69 33.46 -18.91
N ILE A 106 -27.19 33.76 -17.71
CA ILE A 106 -27.90 35.00 -17.41
C ILE A 106 -26.94 36.18 -17.44
N SER A 107 -25.79 36.05 -16.78
CA SER A 107 -24.77 37.11 -16.72
C SER A 107 -24.27 37.51 -18.13
N LEU A 108 -24.02 36.53 -19.00
CA LEU A 108 -23.63 36.75 -20.39
C LEU A 108 -24.74 37.43 -21.21
N ALA A 109 -25.99 36.96 -21.07
CA ALA A 109 -27.14 37.53 -21.76
C ALA A 109 -27.39 38.99 -21.34
N MET A 110 -27.33 39.27 -20.03
CA MET A 110 -27.46 40.63 -19.50
C MET A 110 -26.36 41.55 -20.04
N ASN A 111 -25.11 41.09 -20.03
CA ASN A 111 -24.01 41.90 -20.58
C ASN A 111 -24.22 42.24 -22.05
N ARG A 112 -24.74 41.31 -22.86
CA ARG A 112 -25.09 41.58 -24.28
C ARG A 112 -26.28 42.51 -24.42
N PHE A 113 -27.30 42.38 -23.58
CA PHE A 113 -28.49 43.23 -23.59
C PHE A 113 -28.15 44.71 -23.38
N PHE A 114 -27.34 45.02 -22.36
CA PHE A 114 -26.91 46.40 -22.09
C PHE A 114 -26.08 46.99 -23.24
N ALA A 115 -25.23 46.17 -23.86
CA ALA A 115 -24.38 46.60 -24.95
C ALA A 115 -25.16 46.88 -26.25
N THR A 116 -26.21 46.10 -26.53
CA THR A 116 -26.89 46.09 -27.85
C THR A 116 -28.26 46.75 -27.87
N VAL A 117 -29.11 46.52 -26.87
CA VAL A 117 -30.49 47.04 -26.81
C VAL A 117 -30.51 48.42 -26.16
N LEU A 118 -29.81 48.57 -25.04
CA LEU A 118 -29.76 49.85 -24.31
C LEU A 118 -28.66 50.79 -24.83
N PHE A 119 -27.82 50.34 -25.76
CA PHE A 119 -26.67 51.09 -26.30
C PHE A 119 -25.75 51.68 -25.22
N ARG A 120 -25.62 51.01 -24.08
CA ARG A 120 -24.74 51.42 -22.97
C ARG A 120 -23.56 50.46 -22.83
N PRO A 121 -22.57 50.47 -23.75
CA PRO A 121 -21.43 49.56 -23.73
C PRO A 121 -20.52 49.73 -22.51
N HIS A 122 -20.67 50.84 -21.76
CA HIS A 122 -19.95 51.13 -20.52
C HIS A 122 -20.81 50.95 -19.26
N PHE A 123 -21.99 50.33 -19.34
CA PHE A 123 -22.83 50.13 -18.15
C PHE A 123 -22.20 49.15 -17.15
N LEU A 124 -21.64 48.04 -17.66
CA LEU A 124 -20.90 47.05 -16.90
C LEU A 124 -19.39 47.36 -16.98
N ILE A 125 -18.95 48.35 -16.21
CA ILE A 125 -17.52 48.62 -15.97
C ILE A 125 -16.98 47.50 -15.06
N ARG A 126 -15.66 47.25 -15.11
CA ARG A 126 -14.94 46.22 -14.34
C ARG A 126 -15.45 46.02 -12.91
N THR A 127 -15.70 47.08 -12.14
CA THR A 127 -16.20 46.98 -10.76
C THR A 127 -17.59 46.36 -10.67
N ARG A 128 -18.52 46.76 -11.53
CA ARG A 128 -19.88 46.19 -11.60
C ARG A 128 -19.86 44.76 -12.14
N THR A 129 -18.96 44.45 -13.07
CA THR A 129 -18.78 43.08 -13.57
C THR A 129 -18.22 42.15 -12.50
N LEU A 130 -17.23 42.60 -11.72
CA LEU A 130 -16.72 41.84 -10.57
C LEU A 130 -17.79 41.67 -9.48
N GLY A 131 -18.64 42.68 -9.26
CA GLY A 131 -19.80 42.56 -8.37
C GLY A 131 -20.79 41.50 -8.86
N LEU A 132 -21.18 41.53 -10.14
CA LEU A 132 -22.06 40.52 -10.74
C LEU A 132 -21.46 39.10 -10.65
N ALA A 133 -20.16 38.98 -10.95
CA ALA A 133 -19.40 37.75 -10.82
C ALA A 133 -19.40 37.18 -9.40
N ALA A 134 -19.19 38.03 -8.39
CA ALA A 134 -19.24 37.63 -6.98
C ALA A 134 -20.67 37.22 -6.56
N SER A 135 -21.69 37.98 -6.95
CA SER A 135 -23.09 37.64 -6.69
C SER A 135 -23.50 36.29 -7.30
N GLN A 136 -22.98 35.96 -8.48
CA GLN A 136 -23.20 34.67 -9.13
C GLN A 136 -22.64 33.50 -8.31
N HIS A 137 -21.41 33.61 -7.78
CA HIS A 137 -20.84 32.58 -6.92
C HIS A 137 -21.62 32.41 -5.61
N LEU A 138 -22.02 33.52 -4.97
CA LEU A 138 -22.83 33.48 -3.75
C LEU A 138 -24.20 32.85 -3.99
N LEU A 139 -24.85 33.17 -5.12
CA LEU A 139 -26.13 32.59 -5.48
C LEU A 139 -26.00 31.09 -5.81
N ALA A 140 -24.93 30.68 -6.50
CA ALA A 140 -24.66 29.26 -6.76
C ALA A 140 -24.45 28.46 -5.47
N LEU A 141 -23.69 29.00 -4.51
CA LEU A 141 -23.52 28.40 -3.19
C LEU A 141 -24.85 28.30 -2.43
N PHE A 142 -25.65 29.37 -2.45
CA PHE A 142 -26.98 29.36 -1.83
C PHE A 142 -27.87 28.28 -2.44
N ILE A 143 -27.95 28.19 -3.77
CA ILE A 143 -28.75 27.17 -4.45
C ILE A 143 -28.28 25.75 -4.10
N MET A 144 -26.96 25.53 -4.00
CA MET A 144 -26.37 24.24 -3.62
C MET A 144 -26.71 23.85 -2.17
N LEU A 145 -26.66 24.80 -1.23
CA LEU A 145 -26.89 24.56 0.21
C LEU A 145 -28.37 24.36 0.56
N THR A 146 -29.29 25.00 -0.17
CA THR A 146 -30.72 24.96 0.15
C THR A 146 -31.30 23.53 0.24
N PRO A 147 -31.05 22.60 -0.71
CA PRO A 147 -31.50 21.21 -0.57
C PRO A 147 -30.84 20.44 0.59
N GLN A 148 -29.69 20.89 1.09
CA GLN A 148 -28.99 20.23 2.20
C GLN A 148 -29.49 20.70 3.57
N PHE A 149 -29.89 21.98 3.70
CA PHE A 149 -30.19 22.59 5.01
C PHE A 149 -31.61 23.12 5.16
N VAL A 150 -32.33 23.40 4.06
CA VAL A 150 -33.67 24.02 4.09
C VAL A 150 -34.75 23.02 3.72
N PHE A 151 -34.52 22.20 2.69
CA PHE A 151 -35.45 21.15 2.25
C PHE A 151 -34.70 19.80 2.19
N PRO A 152 -34.38 19.19 3.35
CA PRO A 152 -33.62 17.93 3.38
C PRO A 152 -34.50 16.80 2.85
N CYS A 153 -34.40 16.49 1.55
CA CYS A 153 -35.15 15.40 0.94
C CYS A 153 -34.23 14.36 0.31
N CYS A 154 -33.18 14.79 -0.40
CA CYS A 154 -32.32 13.91 -1.16
C CYS A 154 -30.94 14.50 -1.44
N LYS A 155 -29.93 13.63 -1.45
CA LYS A 155 -28.56 13.93 -1.88
C LYS A 155 -28.44 13.61 -3.37
N LEU A 156 -28.00 14.59 -4.18
CA LEU A 156 -27.62 14.29 -5.57
C LEU A 156 -26.24 13.63 -5.53
N GLU A 157 -26.15 12.35 -5.85
CA GLU A 157 -24.89 11.60 -5.84
C GLU A 157 -24.64 10.95 -7.19
N PHE A 158 -23.36 10.81 -7.54
CA PHE A 158 -22.96 10.04 -8.71
C PHE A 158 -22.98 8.56 -8.38
N ASP A 159 -23.77 7.78 -9.11
CA ASP A 159 -23.89 6.34 -8.93
C ASP A 159 -23.22 5.60 -10.10
N PHE A 160 -22.14 4.88 -9.78
CA PHE A 160 -21.35 4.15 -10.77
C PHE A 160 -22.07 2.91 -11.34
N THR A 161 -23.13 2.43 -10.69
CA THR A 161 -23.92 1.27 -11.16
C THR A 161 -24.85 1.63 -12.31
N ILE A 162 -25.40 2.85 -12.31
CA ILE A 162 -26.21 3.41 -13.39
C ILE A 162 -25.43 4.38 -14.28
N PHE A 163 -24.14 4.56 -13.99
CA PHE A 163 -23.21 5.41 -14.73
C PHE A 163 -23.63 6.89 -14.80
N SER A 164 -24.49 7.36 -13.90
CA SER A 164 -25.08 8.71 -13.91
C SER A 164 -25.42 9.20 -12.50
N TYR A 165 -25.90 10.43 -12.41
CA TYR A 165 -26.38 11.00 -11.15
C TYR A 165 -27.78 10.48 -10.81
N ARG A 166 -28.01 10.24 -9.52
CA ARG A 166 -29.34 9.97 -8.95
C ARG A 166 -29.59 10.84 -7.73
N ASP A 167 -30.86 11.09 -7.43
CA ASP A 167 -31.28 11.65 -6.15
C ASP A 167 -31.41 10.49 -5.14
N ALA A 168 -30.47 10.39 -4.21
CA ALA A 168 -30.54 9.48 -3.06
C ALA A 168 -31.52 10.05 -2.03
N LEU A 169 -32.74 9.53 -2.03
CA LEU A 169 -33.83 9.95 -1.14
C LEU A 169 -33.57 9.51 0.31
N ILE A 170 -33.90 10.36 1.26
CA ILE A 170 -33.96 9.96 2.67
C ILE A 170 -35.29 9.23 2.89
N THR A 171 -35.23 8.03 3.48
CA THR A 171 -36.38 7.14 3.66
C THR A 171 -37.53 7.85 4.38
N GLY A 172 -38.70 7.91 3.73
CA GLY A 172 -39.92 8.53 4.30
C GLY A 172 -40.12 10.03 4.00
N MET A 173 -39.25 10.67 3.22
CA MET A 173 -39.43 12.07 2.79
C MET A 173 -39.62 12.20 1.27
N GLU A 174 -40.57 13.02 0.84
CA GLU A 174 -40.81 13.32 -0.58
C GLU A 174 -39.75 14.30 -1.14
N ASN A 175 -39.45 14.22 -2.45
CA ASN A 175 -38.45 15.07 -3.12
C ASN A 175 -39.00 16.49 -3.42
N ASP A 176 -39.30 17.23 -2.36
CA ASP A 176 -39.81 18.61 -2.47
C ASP A 176 -38.76 19.58 -3.02
N ALA A 177 -37.47 19.36 -2.76
CA ALA A 177 -36.41 20.27 -3.23
C ALA A 177 -36.27 20.26 -4.75
N TRP A 178 -36.49 19.13 -5.43
CA TRP A 178 -36.47 19.11 -6.89
C TRP A 178 -37.62 19.96 -7.47
N THR A 179 -38.85 19.70 -7.02
CA THR A 179 -40.07 20.31 -7.53
C THR A 179 -40.13 21.81 -7.24
N TYR A 180 -39.83 22.22 -6.01
CA TYR A 180 -40.02 23.61 -5.57
C TYR A 180 -38.77 24.49 -5.71
N TRP A 181 -37.58 23.90 -5.91
CA TRP A 181 -36.32 24.67 -5.93
C TRP A 181 -35.43 24.42 -7.15
N LYS A 182 -34.94 23.19 -7.33
CA LYS A 182 -33.98 22.87 -8.42
C LYS A 182 -34.60 23.10 -9.79
N LEU A 183 -35.82 22.61 -10.02
CA LEU A 183 -36.51 22.71 -11.31
C LEU A 183 -36.85 24.18 -11.69
N PRO A 184 -37.49 25.00 -10.83
CA PRO A 184 -37.70 26.43 -11.11
C PRO A 184 -36.41 27.18 -11.43
N THR A 185 -35.31 26.84 -10.76
CA THR A 185 -33.99 27.43 -11.01
C THR A 185 -33.48 27.12 -12.41
N GLN A 186 -33.53 25.86 -12.85
CA GLN A 186 -33.11 25.44 -14.19
C GLN A 186 -33.97 26.09 -15.30
N ILE A 187 -35.30 26.12 -15.08
CA ILE A 187 -36.24 26.79 -15.99
C ILE A 187 -35.88 28.27 -16.11
N SER A 188 -35.62 28.95 -15.00
CA SER A 188 -35.25 30.37 -14.99
C SER A 188 -33.94 30.63 -15.72
N CYS A 189 -32.92 29.79 -15.51
CA CYS A 189 -31.62 29.88 -16.18
C CYS A 189 -31.71 29.64 -17.70
N SER A 190 -32.77 28.99 -18.18
CA SER A 190 -33.00 28.78 -19.62
C SER A 190 -33.90 29.86 -20.22
N ALA A 191 -34.98 30.22 -19.52
CA ALA A 191 -35.99 31.15 -19.98
C ALA A 191 -35.48 32.60 -20.04
N ILE A 192 -34.78 33.08 -19.00
CA ILE A 192 -34.30 34.46 -18.92
C ILE A 192 -33.32 34.78 -20.06
N PRO A 193 -32.24 34.00 -20.31
CA PRO A 193 -31.34 34.25 -21.43
C PRO A 193 -32.05 34.15 -22.77
N SER A 194 -32.94 33.17 -22.95
CA SER A 194 -33.68 32.99 -24.21
C SER A 194 -34.53 34.20 -24.55
N VAL A 195 -35.31 34.72 -23.60
CA VAL A 195 -36.11 35.94 -23.77
C VAL A 195 -35.20 37.13 -24.11
N ILE A 196 -34.09 37.29 -23.38
CA ILE A 196 -33.13 38.36 -23.63
C ILE A 196 -32.56 38.28 -25.05
N TYR A 197 -32.12 37.10 -25.50
CA TYR A 197 -31.55 36.93 -26.84
C TYR A 197 -32.60 37.16 -27.94
N VAL A 198 -33.85 36.75 -27.74
CA VAL A 198 -34.95 37.06 -28.66
C VAL A 198 -35.15 38.57 -28.76
N ILE A 199 -35.18 39.29 -27.63
CA ILE A 199 -35.29 40.75 -27.62
C ILE A 199 -34.12 41.39 -28.36
N ILE A 200 -32.88 40.93 -28.13
CA ILE A 200 -31.68 41.43 -28.82
C ILE A 200 -31.81 41.22 -30.34
N LEU A 201 -32.24 40.05 -30.80
CA LEU A 201 -32.40 39.73 -32.22
C LEU A 201 -33.50 40.58 -32.88
N LEU A 202 -34.66 40.73 -32.24
CA LEU A 202 -35.76 41.56 -32.74
C LEU A 202 -35.39 43.04 -32.79
N THR A 203 -34.73 43.55 -31.74
CA THR A 203 -34.27 44.94 -31.65
C THR A 203 -33.19 45.20 -32.70
N SER A 204 -32.22 44.30 -32.85
CA SER A 204 -31.17 44.41 -33.86
C SER A 204 -31.72 44.37 -35.29
N ARG A 205 -32.80 43.62 -35.56
CA ARG A 205 -33.52 43.65 -36.85
C ARG A 205 -34.25 44.98 -37.08
N SER A 206 -34.98 45.48 -36.07
CA SER A 206 -35.75 46.73 -36.11
C SER A 206 -34.89 47.99 -36.27
N ILE A 207 -33.77 48.07 -35.55
CA ILE A 207 -32.77 49.15 -35.70
C ILE A 207 -32.18 49.15 -37.12
N GLY A 208 -32.06 47.96 -37.72
CA GLY A 208 -31.53 47.81 -39.07
C GLY A 208 -32.41 48.30 -40.20
N SER A 209 -33.73 48.31 -40.01
CA SER A 209 -34.67 48.85 -41.00
C SER A 209 -34.87 50.36 -40.85
N ARG A 210 -34.56 50.95 -39.69
CA ARG A 210 -34.79 52.38 -39.38
C ARG A 210 -33.60 53.31 -39.61
N ILE A 211 -32.37 52.80 -39.73
CA ILE A 211 -31.16 53.63 -39.90
C ILE A 211 -30.70 53.59 -41.37
N ILE A 212 -31.36 54.39 -42.22
CA ILE A 212 -31.04 54.60 -43.64
C ILE A 212 -30.00 55.72 -43.78
N LEU A 213 -28.84 55.59 -43.12
CA LEU A 213 -27.60 56.37 -43.35
C LEU A 213 -26.63 56.03 -42.21
N GLN A 214 -25.58 55.22 -42.42
CA GLN A 214 -24.38 55.25 -41.56
C GLN A 214 -23.18 54.41 -42.06
N SER A 215 -22.00 54.89 -41.65
CA SER A 215 -20.63 54.48 -42.00
C SER A 215 -20.32 52.99 -41.85
N ASP A 216 -19.34 52.50 -42.62
CA ASP A 216 -18.90 51.09 -42.60
C ASP A 216 -18.52 50.57 -41.21
N ALA A 217 -18.04 51.45 -40.33
CA ALA A 217 -17.69 51.10 -38.95
C ALA A 217 -18.90 50.62 -38.13
N LEU A 218 -20.06 51.26 -38.28
CA LEU A 218 -21.29 50.91 -37.56
C LEU A 218 -21.92 49.62 -38.12
N LYS A 219 -21.85 49.42 -39.44
CA LYS A 219 -22.24 48.15 -40.08
C LYS A 219 -21.37 46.97 -39.60
N ARG A 220 -20.05 47.17 -39.47
CA ARG A 220 -19.11 46.14 -38.95
C ARG A 220 -19.41 45.80 -37.49
N ARG A 221 -19.56 46.80 -36.63
CA ARG A 221 -19.90 46.60 -35.20
C ARG A 221 -21.24 45.87 -35.02
N ARG A 222 -22.26 46.20 -35.81
CA ARG A 222 -23.55 45.52 -35.78
C ARG A 222 -23.46 44.05 -36.19
N ARG A 223 -22.74 43.73 -37.27
CA ARG A 223 -22.51 42.32 -37.68
C ARG A 223 -21.77 41.53 -36.60
N GLN A 224 -20.81 42.17 -35.92
CA GLN A 224 -20.07 41.57 -34.82
C GLN A 224 -20.98 41.25 -33.62
N GLU A 225 -21.80 42.21 -33.16
CA GLU A 225 -22.72 41.98 -32.03
C GLU A 225 -23.83 40.95 -32.35
N ILE A 226 -24.31 40.89 -33.60
CA ILE A 226 -25.25 39.84 -34.04
C ILE A 226 -24.59 38.47 -33.99
N ARG A 227 -23.35 38.32 -34.49
CA ARG A 227 -22.61 37.06 -34.42
C ARG A 227 -22.44 36.58 -32.98
N PHE A 228 -22.05 37.49 -32.09
CA PHE A 228 -21.96 37.19 -30.65
C PHE A 228 -23.30 36.73 -30.08
N THR A 229 -24.39 37.43 -30.41
CA THR A 229 -25.73 37.10 -29.91
C THR A 229 -26.17 35.71 -30.36
N ILE A 230 -25.94 35.36 -31.63
CA ILE A 230 -26.25 34.02 -32.16
C ILE A 230 -25.43 32.96 -31.43
N GLN A 231 -24.12 33.18 -31.25
CA GLN A 231 -23.23 32.26 -30.54
C GLN A 231 -23.67 32.01 -29.10
N PHE A 232 -23.99 33.08 -28.35
CA PHE A 232 -24.44 32.93 -26.97
C PHE A 232 -25.85 32.34 -26.86
N ALA A 233 -26.73 32.59 -27.83
CA ALA A 233 -28.01 31.91 -27.91
C ALA A 233 -27.84 30.41 -28.17
N SER A 234 -26.87 30.01 -29.01
CA SER A 234 -26.52 28.61 -29.21
C SER A 234 -25.97 27.94 -27.94
N LEU A 235 -25.16 28.66 -27.14
CA LEU A 235 -24.68 28.17 -25.85
C LEU A 235 -25.83 27.93 -24.87
N ALA A 236 -26.74 28.91 -24.74
CA ALA A 236 -27.91 28.78 -23.89
C ALA A 236 -28.83 27.64 -24.33
N ALA A 237 -28.98 27.43 -25.65
CA ALA A 237 -29.75 26.32 -26.20
C ALA A 237 -29.10 24.97 -25.88
N LEU A 238 -27.78 24.83 -26.04
CA LEU A 238 -27.07 23.60 -25.70
C LEU A 238 -27.20 23.26 -24.22
N TYR A 239 -26.98 24.25 -23.34
CA TYR A 239 -27.22 24.09 -21.90
C TYR A 239 -28.66 23.65 -21.60
N THR A 240 -29.65 24.27 -22.26
CA THR A 240 -31.06 23.90 -22.11
C THR A 240 -31.29 22.44 -22.50
N CYS A 241 -30.71 22.00 -23.62
CA CYS A 241 -30.76 20.59 -24.01
C CYS A 241 -30.10 19.67 -22.99
N THR A 242 -28.93 20.03 -22.45
CA THR A 242 -28.21 19.20 -21.47
C THR A 242 -29.02 18.94 -20.21
N TRP A 243 -29.60 19.96 -19.58
CA TRP A 243 -30.36 19.73 -18.34
C TRP A 243 -31.72 19.06 -18.60
N LEU A 244 -32.33 19.28 -19.76
CA LEU A 244 -33.55 18.55 -20.17
C LEU A 244 -33.27 17.06 -20.35
N VAL A 245 -32.09 16.68 -20.85
CA VAL A 245 -31.67 15.27 -20.89
C VAL A 245 -31.66 14.71 -19.47
N PHE A 246 -30.97 15.33 -18.52
CA PHE A 246 -30.98 14.87 -17.12
C PHE A 246 -32.37 14.83 -16.48
N PHE A 247 -33.29 15.72 -16.89
CA PHE A 247 -34.65 15.72 -16.39
C PHE A 247 -35.47 14.53 -16.93
N PHE A 248 -35.42 14.26 -18.23
CA PHE A 248 -36.28 13.24 -18.84
C PHE A 248 -35.69 11.82 -18.80
N PHE A 249 -34.37 11.67 -18.80
CA PHE A 249 -33.72 10.36 -18.88
C PHE A 249 -34.05 9.41 -17.72
N PRO A 250 -34.13 9.87 -16.45
CA PRO A 250 -34.49 9.00 -15.33
C PRO A 250 -35.91 8.43 -15.40
N TYR A 251 -36.82 9.01 -16.20
CA TYR A 251 -38.18 8.50 -16.40
C TYR A 251 -38.28 7.39 -17.45
N ILE A 252 -37.16 7.05 -18.10
CA ILE A 252 -37.09 5.93 -19.05
C ILE A 252 -36.74 4.67 -18.25
N ASN A 253 -37.68 3.72 -18.18
CA ASN A 253 -37.45 2.43 -17.53
C ASN A 253 -36.58 1.54 -18.44
N PHE A 254 -35.30 1.38 -18.08
CA PHE A 254 -34.42 0.40 -18.71
C PHE A 254 -34.46 -0.93 -17.93
N THR A 255 -34.24 -2.04 -18.64
CA THR A 255 -34.04 -3.36 -18.03
C THR A 255 -32.65 -3.47 -17.41
N GLU A 256 -32.40 -4.45 -16.53
CA GLU A 256 -31.09 -4.66 -15.89
C GLU A 256 -29.93 -4.76 -16.91
N GLU A 257 -30.16 -5.39 -18.07
CA GLU A 257 -29.16 -5.48 -19.15
C GLU A 257 -28.83 -4.12 -19.82
N ASN A 258 -29.73 -3.14 -19.71
CA ASN A 258 -29.65 -1.85 -20.39
C ASN A 258 -29.55 -0.66 -19.42
N ILE A 259 -29.38 -0.93 -18.13
CA ILE A 259 -29.31 0.11 -17.08
C ILE A 259 -28.15 1.10 -17.34
N TRP A 260 -27.12 0.64 -18.04
CA TRP A 260 -25.99 1.46 -18.45
C TRP A 260 -26.34 2.63 -19.38
N LEU A 261 -27.49 2.57 -20.07
CA LEU A 261 -27.94 3.65 -20.94
C LEU A 261 -28.19 4.94 -20.16
N HIS A 262 -28.50 4.87 -18.87
CA HIS A 262 -28.58 6.06 -18.01
C HIS A 262 -27.30 6.90 -18.06
N GLY A 263 -26.13 6.30 -18.26
CA GLY A 263 -24.86 7.01 -18.43
C GLY A 263 -24.81 7.95 -19.64
N ILE A 264 -25.58 7.70 -20.70
CA ILE A 264 -25.61 8.59 -21.87
C ILE A 264 -26.01 10.02 -21.48
N SER A 265 -26.80 10.19 -20.41
CA SER A 265 -27.19 11.51 -19.89
C SER A 265 -26.01 12.39 -19.44
N VAL A 266 -24.86 11.79 -19.07
CA VAL A 266 -23.66 12.50 -18.63
C VAL A 266 -22.89 13.13 -19.81
N ILE A 267 -22.93 12.51 -20.99
CA ILE A 267 -22.14 12.95 -22.16
C ILE A 267 -22.46 14.41 -22.56
N PRO A 268 -23.73 14.83 -22.69
CA PRO A 268 -24.08 16.23 -22.95
C PRO A 268 -23.52 17.22 -21.92
N SER A 269 -23.32 16.79 -20.67
CA SER A 269 -22.72 17.62 -19.60
C SER A 269 -21.26 17.92 -19.89
N LEU A 270 -20.49 16.86 -20.17
CA LEU A 270 -19.07 16.97 -20.49
C LEU A 270 -18.84 17.81 -21.76
N ILE A 271 -19.70 17.67 -22.77
CA ILE A 271 -19.66 18.50 -23.98
C ILE A 271 -19.98 19.97 -23.66
N ASN A 272 -21.03 20.23 -22.86
CA ASN A 272 -21.40 21.59 -22.48
C ASN A 272 -20.24 22.33 -21.79
N SER A 273 -19.49 21.65 -20.93
CA SER A 273 -18.28 22.18 -20.25
C SER A 273 -17.08 22.47 -21.16
N THR A 274 -17.17 22.17 -22.45
CA THR A 274 -16.17 22.59 -23.45
C THR A 274 -16.65 23.73 -24.35
N THR A 275 -17.95 24.02 -24.33
CA THR A 275 -18.60 24.89 -25.33
C THR A 275 -18.20 26.35 -25.14
N ASN A 276 -18.01 26.79 -23.90
CA ASN A 276 -17.48 28.13 -23.57
C ASN A 276 -16.11 28.37 -24.23
N THR A 277 -15.24 27.37 -24.16
CA THR A 277 -13.92 27.42 -24.80
C THR A 277 -14.02 27.43 -26.33
N VAL A 278 -14.82 26.54 -26.91
CA VAL A 278 -14.97 26.47 -28.36
C VAL A 278 -15.46 27.80 -28.92
N LEU A 279 -16.44 28.43 -28.26
CA LEU A 279 -16.94 29.75 -28.64
C LEU A 279 -15.87 30.83 -28.52
N PHE A 280 -15.12 30.84 -27.41
CA PHE A 280 -14.01 31.77 -27.23
C PHE A 280 -12.98 31.67 -28.37
N LEU A 281 -12.54 30.45 -28.69
CA LEU A 281 -11.54 30.19 -29.73
C LEU A 281 -12.08 30.49 -31.13
N SER A 282 -13.36 30.21 -31.39
CA SER A 282 -14.00 30.43 -32.70
C SER A 282 -14.18 31.91 -33.06
N ASN A 283 -14.24 32.78 -32.05
CA ASN A 283 -14.53 34.20 -32.26
C ASN A 283 -13.26 35.05 -32.47
N ASP A 284 -12.09 34.51 -32.17
CA ASP A 284 -10.82 35.20 -32.43
C ASP A 284 -10.29 34.79 -33.82
N THR A 285 -10.16 35.74 -34.73
CA THR A 285 -9.80 35.47 -36.14
C THR A 285 -8.29 35.29 -36.33
N TYR A 286 -7.49 35.49 -35.28
CA TYR A 286 -6.01 35.43 -35.30
C TYR A 286 -5.42 34.24 -34.51
N THR A 287 -6.25 33.38 -33.93
CA THR A 287 -5.81 32.31 -33.01
C THR A 287 -5.05 31.15 -33.63
N PRO A 288 -5.28 30.70 -34.89
CA PRO A 288 -4.52 29.55 -35.42
C PRO A 288 -3.02 29.83 -35.52
N CYS A 289 -2.60 31.04 -35.86
CA CYS A 289 -1.18 31.39 -35.99
C CYS A 289 -0.48 31.69 -34.65
N ALA A 290 -1.20 32.16 -33.64
CA ALA A 290 -0.61 32.54 -32.34
C ALA A 290 -0.57 31.38 -31.32
N LEU A 291 -1.43 30.37 -31.47
CA LEU A 291 -1.44 29.18 -30.60
C LEU A 291 -0.44 28.10 -31.05
N PHE A 292 -0.09 28.05 -32.34
CA PHE A 292 0.60 26.88 -32.91
C PHE A 292 1.96 27.15 -33.57
N GLY A 293 2.41 28.40 -33.68
CA GLY A 293 3.69 28.71 -34.34
C GLY A 293 3.72 28.26 -35.82
N ALA A 294 4.77 28.60 -36.55
CA ALA A 294 4.84 28.43 -38.01
C ALA A 294 5.13 26.99 -38.50
N ASP A 295 4.99 25.94 -37.67
CA ASP A 295 5.35 24.56 -38.05
C ASP A 295 4.25 23.55 -37.69
N VAL A 296 3.27 23.42 -38.58
CA VAL A 296 2.09 22.54 -38.42
C VAL A 296 2.42 21.05 -38.67
N ALA A 297 3.59 20.73 -39.24
CA ALA A 297 3.95 19.34 -39.61
C ALA A 297 4.57 18.51 -38.46
N ASN A 298 5.22 19.13 -37.46
CA ASN A 298 5.94 18.40 -36.40
C ASN A 298 5.13 18.18 -35.10
N HIS A 299 3.93 18.75 -34.97
CA HIS A 299 3.21 18.77 -33.67
C HIS A 299 2.08 17.73 -33.53
N SER A 300 1.79 16.95 -34.57
CA SER A 300 0.96 15.74 -34.48
C SER A 300 1.58 14.69 -33.52
N GLN A 301 2.91 14.61 -33.48
CA GLN A 301 3.65 13.76 -32.55
C GLN A 301 3.56 14.25 -31.09
N ASN A 302 3.60 15.56 -30.84
CA ASN A 302 3.49 16.12 -29.49
C ASN A 302 2.10 15.94 -28.89
N ILE A 303 1.03 16.08 -29.70
CA ILE A 303 -0.34 15.82 -29.25
C ILE A 303 -0.57 14.32 -29.01
N LYS A 304 -0.05 13.44 -29.88
CA LYS A 304 -0.05 11.99 -29.63
C LYS A 304 0.78 11.61 -28.40
N GLN A 305 1.91 12.28 -28.14
CA GLN A 305 2.72 12.05 -26.95
C GLN A 305 2.04 12.56 -25.68
N ILE A 306 1.35 13.70 -25.71
CA ILE A 306 0.59 14.21 -24.56
C ILE A 306 -0.67 13.36 -24.30
N MET A 307 -1.37 12.92 -25.35
CA MET A 307 -2.48 11.97 -25.21
C MET A 307 -2.00 10.59 -24.75
N MET A 308 -0.85 10.09 -25.24
CA MET A 308 -0.25 8.86 -24.74
C MET A 308 0.35 9.02 -23.34
N MET A 309 0.81 10.20 -22.95
CA MET A 309 1.31 10.49 -21.61
C MET A 309 0.15 10.62 -20.63
N ALA A 310 -0.97 11.25 -21.02
CA ALA A 310 -2.21 11.26 -20.26
C ALA A 310 -2.82 9.85 -20.15
N LEU A 311 -2.84 9.07 -21.24
CA LEU A 311 -3.26 7.66 -21.24
C LEU A 311 -2.32 6.80 -20.38
N ARG A 312 -1.00 7.06 -20.39
CA ARG A 312 -0.01 6.41 -19.52
C ARG A 312 -0.13 6.85 -18.07
N ILE A 313 -0.50 8.10 -17.77
CA ILE A 313 -0.77 8.59 -16.42
C ILE A 313 -2.09 8.00 -15.89
N SER A 314 -3.10 7.83 -16.74
CA SER A 314 -4.33 7.10 -16.43
C SER A 314 -4.09 5.60 -16.26
N LEU A 315 -3.17 5.00 -17.03
CA LEU A 315 -2.72 3.61 -16.86
C LEU A 315 -1.77 3.41 -15.67
N LEU A 316 -0.99 4.41 -15.27
CA LEU A 316 -0.21 4.40 -14.02
C LEU A 316 -1.12 4.60 -12.80
N ALA A 317 -2.21 5.35 -12.92
CA ALA A 317 -3.26 5.43 -11.91
C ALA A 317 -4.09 4.14 -11.81
N LEU A 318 -4.08 3.29 -12.86
CA LEU A 318 -4.66 1.93 -12.84
C LEU A 318 -3.75 0.90 -12.13
N ALA A 319 -2.48 1.20 -11.90
CA ALA A 319 -1.53 0.29 -11.25
C ALA A 319 -1.33 0.58 -9.75
N VAL A 320 -2.05 1.55 -9.20
CA VAL A 320 -2.01 1.89 -7.77
C VAL A 320 -3.47 1.96 -7.30
N TYR A 321 -3.86 1.11 -6.35
CA TYR A 321 -5.18 1.05 -5.69
C TYR A 321 -6.27 0.13 -6.28
N ALA A 322 -5.91 -1.04 -6.82
CA ALA A 322 -6.77 -2.21 -6.61
C ALA A 322 -6.16 -3.00 -5.45
N THR A 323 -6.58 -2.73 -4.22
CA THR A 323 -6.44 -3.75 -3.17
C THR A 323 -7.37 -4.90 -3.60
N PRO A 324 -6.86 -6.11 -3.80
CA PRO A 324 -7.72 -7.23 -4.12
C PRO A 324 -8.49 -7.60 -2.84
N GLU A 325 -9.67 -7.01 -2.67
CA GLU A 325 -10.61 -7.33 -1.60
C GLU A 325 -11.35 -8.63 -1.91
N CYS A 326 -11.79 -9.35 -0.87
CA CYS A 326 -12.65 -10.51 -1.00
C CYS A 326 -13.90 -10.20 -1.82
N ILE A 327 -14.17 -10.99 -2.87
CA ILE A 327 -15.48 -11.02 -3.54
C ILE A 327 -16.34 -12.05 -2.81
N PRO A 328 -17.27 -11.64 -1.92
CA PRO A 328 -18.05 -12.58 -1.12
C PRO A 328 -19.08 -13.29 -2.00
N ARG A 329 -19.21 -14.60 -1.80
CA ARG A 329 -20.35 -15.41 -2.29
C ARG A 329 -21.00 -16.12 -1.11
N THR A 330 -22.29 -15.88 -0.93
CA THR A 330 -23.07 -16.49 0.15
C THR A 330 -23.62 -17.84 -0.30
N PHE A 331 -23.35 -18.87 0.51
CA PHE A 331 -23.93 -20.20 0.44
C PHE A 331 -24.80 -20.45 1.68
N THR A 332 -25.38 -21.64 1.78
CA THR A 332 -26.28 -22.01 2.88
C THR A 332 -25.63 -21.87 4.26
N ASP A 333 -24.33 -22.19 4.37
CA ASP A 333 -23.62 -22.23 5.65
C ASP A 333 -22.84 -20.96 5.98
N GLY A 334 -22.63 -20.07 5.00
CA GLY A 334 -21.97 -18.80 5.23
C GLY A 334 -21.36 -18.19 3.96
N ILE A 335 -20.28 -17.44 4.11
CA ILE A 335 -19.65 -16.67 3.04
C ILE A 335 -18.28 -17.26 2.72
N VAL A 336 -17.96 -17.35 1.43
CA VAL A 336 -16.62 -17.62 0.91
C VAL A 336 -16.13 -16.46 0.07
N CYS A 337 -14.82 -16.36 -0.12
CA CYS A 337 -14.22 -15.41 -1.05
C CYS A 337 -13.92 -16.10 -2.38
N VAL A 338 -14.47 -15.54 -3.47
CA VAL A 338 -14.36 -16.12 -4.81
C VAL A 338 -13.10 -15.65 -5.49
N CYS A 339 -12.34 -16.60 -6.00
CA CYS A 339 -11.17 -16.37 -6.82
C CYS A 339 -11.31 -17.07 -8.19
N ASN A 340 -10.67 -16.50 -9.21
CA ASN A 340 -10.59 -17.04 -10.55
C ASN A 340 -9.29 -16.58 -11.22
N SER A 341 -9.12 -16.87 -12.52
CA SER A 341 -7.92 -16.51 -13.30
C SER A 341 -7.53 -15.03 -13.24
N THR A 342 -8.48 -14.12 -13.03
CA THR A 342 -8.25 -12.67 -13.08
C THR A 342 -8.24 -12.00 -11.71
N HIS A 343 -8.91 -12.58 -10.72
CA HIS A 343 -9.11 -11.97 -9.42
C HIS A 343 -8.93 -12.99 -8.29
N CYS A 344 -8.26 -12.59 -7.21
CA CYS A 344 -8.29 -13.28 -5.93
C CYS A 344 -7.84 -12.30 -4.85
N ASP A 345 -8.45 -12.35 -3.67
CA ASP A 345 -8.12 -11.47 -2.56
C ASP A 345 -6.79 -11.82 -1.90
N ASP A 346 -6.08 -10.81 -1.41
CA ASP A 346 -4.84 -10.97 -0.64
C ASP A 346 -5.11 -10.86 0.86
N ILE A 347 -4.21 -11.41 1.69
CA ILE A 347 -4.24 -11.12 3.12
C ILE A 347 -3.81 -9.67 3.33
N GLU A 348 -4.67 -8.89 3.97
CA GLU A 348 -4.42 -7.48 4.22
C GLU A 348 -3.14 -7.23 5.04
N PRO A 349 -2.37 -6.16 4.75
CA PRO A 349 -1.27 -5.74 5.60
C PRO A 349 -1.76 -5.41 7.01
N LEU A 350 -0.91 -5.65 8.01
CA LEU A 350 -1.22 -5.34 9.41
C LEU A 350 -1.59 -3.86 9.58
N GLY A 351 -2.81 -3.61 10.06
CA GLY A 351 -3.27 -2.27 10.44
C GLY A 351 -2.59 -1.77 11.73
N SER A 352 -2.52 -0.45 11.89
CA SER A 352 -2.01 0.18 13.13
C SER A 352 -3.15 0.57 14.06
N ILE A 353 -3.15 0.06 15.29
CA ILE A 353 -4.04 0.55 16.36
C ILE A 353 -3.31 1.70 17.09
N PRO A 354 -3.92 2.89 17.26
CA PRO A 354 -3.31 3.96 18.04
C PRO A 354 -3.15 3.54 19.51
N PHE A 355 -2.02 3.88 20.14
CA PHE A 355 -1.81 3.70 21.58
C PHE A 355 -2.93 4.42 22.34
N GLY A 356 -3.76 3.65 23.05
CA GLY A 356 -4.80 4.18 23.91
C GLY A 356 -4.23 4.67 25.24
N ASN A 357 -4.76 5.79 25.74
CA ASN A 357 -4.55 6.17 27.14
C ASN A 357 -5.15 5.10 28.07
N ILE A 358 -4.55 4.99 29.26
CA ILE A 358 -5.00 4.14 30.36
C ILE A 358 -6.50 4.36 30.58
N LEU A 359 -7.32 3.43 30.10
CA LEU A 359 -8.68 3.27 30.60
C LEU A 359 -8.56 2.50 31.90
N ASP A 360 -9.26 2.98 32.93
CA ASP A 360 -9.32 2.38 34.25
C ASP A 360 -9.41 0.85 34.18
N THR A 361 -8.61 0.21 35.03
CA THR A 361 -8.36 -1.22 35.18
C THR A 361 -9.59 -2.04 35.56
N TYR A 362 -10.59 -2.10 34.67
CA TYR A 362 -11.75 -2.99 34.78
C TYR A 362 -11.87 -3.82 33.49
N GLY A 363 -11.06 -4.86 33.35
CA GLY A 363 -11.07 -5.78 32.20
C GLY A 363 -10.06 -6.93 32.31
N LEU A 364 -10.17 -7.91 31.40
CA LEU A 364 -9.23 -9.03 31.29
C LEU A 364 -7.86 -8.51 30.83
N VAL A 365 -6.81 -8.75 31.61
CA VAL A 365 -5.43 -8.31 31.28
C VAL A 365 -4.54 -9.53 31.08
N ILE A 366 -3.96 -9.65 29.89
CA ILE A 366 -2.92 -10.61 29.56
C ILE A 366 -1.56 -9.96 29.78
N GLU A 367 -0.70 -10.61 30.58
CA GLU A 367 0.67 -10.17 30.81
C GLU A 367 1.67 -11.08 30.11
N LEU A 368 2.44 -10.54 29.17
CA LEU A 368 3.48 -11.22 28.42
C LEU A 368 4.79 -11.22 29.21
N ASP A 369 5.46 -12.36 29.31
CA ASP A 369 6.79 -12.48 29.92
C ASP A 369 7.79 -13.04 28.88
N PRO A 370 8.47 -12.15 28.12
CA PRO A 370 9.43 -12.55 27.09
C PRO A 370 10.71 -13.19 27.67
N SER A 371 10.90 -13.18 28.99
CA SER A 371 12.06 -13.83 29.62
C SER A 371 11.92 -15.35 29.72
N THR A 372 10.68 -15.87 29.62
CA THR A 372 10.40 -17.30 29.60
C THR A 372 10.03 -17.72 28.18
N VAL A 373 10.94 -18.46 27.55
CA VAL A 373 10.83 -18.94 26.17
C VAL A 373 10.51 -20.44 26.17
N TYR A 374 9.58 -20.85 25.31
CA TYR A 374 9.16 -22.25 25.11
C TYR A 374 9.70 -22.80 23.78
N GLN A 375 8.90 -23.58 23.05
CA GLN A 375 9.30 -24.21 21.80
C GLN A 375 9.52 -23.19 20.66
N GLU A 376 10.46 -23.54 19.78
CA GLU A 376 10.60 -22.90 18.46
C GLU A 376 9.46 -23.35 17.55
N ILE A 377 8.96 -22.42 16.73
CA ILE A 377 7.97 -22.70 15.71
C ILE A 377 8.68 -23.27 14.47
N ILE A 378 8.35 -24.50 14.12
CA ILE A 378 8.78 -25.19 12.88
C ILE A 378 8.03 -24.61 11.68
N GLY A 379 6.74 -24.32 11.82
CA GLY A 379 5.96 -23.66 10.77
C GLY A 379 4.55 -24.23 10.61
N PHE A 380 3.92 -23.84 9.50
CA PHE A 380 2.54 -24.18 9.17
C PHE A 380 2.46 -24.55 7.69
N GLY A 381 1.56 -25.46 7.35
CA GLY A 381 1.52 -26.03 6.01
C GLY A 381 0.29 -26.86 5.72
N ALA A 382 0.37 -27.61 4.62
CA ALA A 382 -0.64 -28.56 4.20
C ALA A 382 -0.02 -29.68 3.34
N ALA A 383 -0.81 -30.68 2.94
CA ALA A 383 -0.34 -31.81 2.14
C ALA A 383 -0.52 -31.64 0.62
N PHE A 384 0.50 -32.08 -0.12
CA PHE A 384 0.51 -32.27 -1.57
C PHE A 384 -0.02 -33.67 -1.91
N THR A 385 -1.29 -33.93 -1.61
CA THR A 385 -1.98 -35.16 -2.02
C THR A 385 -2.24 -35.19 -3.52
N ASP A 386 -2.51 -36.37 -4.09
CA ASP A 386 -2.90 -36.47 -5.49
C ASP A 386 -4.18 -35.66 -5.73
N SER A 387 -5.16 -35.74 -4.83
CA SER A 387 -6.41 -34.97 -4.93
C SER A 387 -6.18 -33.46 -4.91
N THR A 388 -5.26 -32.97 -4.09
CA THR A 388 -4.86 -31.55 -4.11
C THR A 388 -4.35 -31.18 -5.50
N GLY A 389 -3.42 -31.96 -6.05
CA GLY A 389 -2.87 -31.69 -7.38
C GLY A 389 -3.88 -31.81 -8.52
N ILE A 390 -4.78 -32.80 -8.46
CA ILE A 390 -5.86 -32.98 -9.44
C ILE A 390 -6.79 -31.78 -9.45
N ASN A 391 -7.22 -31.31 -8.27
CA ASN A 391 -8.13 -30.17 -8.16
C ASN A 391 -7.48 -28.87 -8.62
N ILE A 392 -6.24 -28.60 -8.20
CA ILE A 392 -5.53 -27.41 -8.68
C ILE A 392 -5.34 -27.50 -10.19
N ARG A 393 -4.87 -28.64 -10.72
CA ARG A 393 -4.65 -28.82 -12.17
C ARG A 393 -5.92 -28.71 -13.01
N SER A 394 -7.10 -28.93 -12.43
CA SER A 394 -8.38 -28.77 -13.12
C SER A 394 -8.72 -27.31 -13.46
N LEU A 395 -8.14 -26.35 -12.73
CA LEU A 395 -8.32 -24.92 -12.96
C LEU A 395 -7.57 -24.43 -14.21
N PRO A 396 -7.97 -23.30 -14.82
CA PRO A 396 -7.15 -22.61 -15.81
C PRO A 396 -5.80 -22.19 -15.21
N LYS A 397 -4.74 -22.19 -16.02
CA LYS A 397 -3.36 -21.97 -15.56
C LYS A 397 -3.18 -20.74 -14.64
N ASP A 398 -3.76 -19.60 -15.01
CA ASP A 398 -3.66 -18.37 -14.21
C ASP A 398 -4.35 -18.51 -12.84
N ALA A 399 -5.41 -19.31 -12.74
CA ALA A 399 -6.07 -19.63 -11.47
C ALA A 399 -5.23 -20.64 -10.64
N GLN A 400 -4.54 -21.59 -11.28
CA GLN A 400 -3.58 -22.48 -10.59
C GLN A 400 -2.48 -21.66 -9.90
N GLU A 401 -1.89 -20.72 -10.64
CA GLU A 401 -0.86 -19.81 -10.14
C GLU A 401 -1.38 -18.99 -8.96
N LYS A 402 -2.64 -18.54 -9.01
CA LYS A 402 -3.28 -17.84 -7.88
C LYS A 402 -3.46 -18.73 -6.65
N VAL A 403 -3.91 -19.98 -6.79
CA VAL A 403 -4.02 -20.90 -5.64
C VAL A 403 -2.65 -21.05 -4.96
N MET A 404 -1.60 -21.28 -5.74
CA MET A 404 -0.25 -21.44 -5.20
C MET A 404 0.29 -20.14 -4.59
N GLN A 405 -0.01 -18.98 -5.18
CA GLN A 405 0.30 -17.67 -4.62
C GLN A 405 -0.43 -17.43 -3.29
N GLN A 406 -1.67 -17.90 -3.14
CA GLN A 406 -2.44 -17.79 -1.89
C GLN A 406 -1.85 -18.64 -0.77
N TYR A 407 -1.30 -19.82 -1.06
CA TYR A 407 -0.65 -20.61 0.00
C TYR A 407 0.81 -20.24 0.26
N PHE A 408 1.62 -20.05 -0.78
CA PHE A 408 3.07 -19.95 -0.64
C PHE A 408 3.63 -18.56 -1.00
N GLY A 409 2.83 -17.69 -1.60
CA GLY A 409 3.27 -16.37 -2.01
C GLY A 409 3.20 -15.31 -0.88
N PRO A 410 3.95 -14.19 -1.01
CA PRO A 410 4.05 -13.13 0.00
C PRO A 410 2.75 -12.36 0.26
N THR A 411 1.73 -12.53 -0.58
CA THR A 411 0.42 -11.91 -0.40
C THR A 411 -0.61 -12.87 0.21
N GLY A 412 -0.27 -14.16 0.27
CA GLY A 412 -1.07 -15.23 0.85
C GLY A 412 -0.58 -15.65 2.25
N THR A 413 -0.94 -16.87 2.68
CA THR A 413 -0.65 -17.43 4.01
C THR A 413 0.84 -17.68 4.27
N GLU A 414 1.65 -17.77 3.21
CA GLU A 414 3.09 -18.05 3.26
C GLU A 414 3.42 -19.32 4.07
N TYR A 415 2.80 -20.43 3.67
CA TYR A 415 3.09 -21.77 4.19
C TYR A 415 4.56 -22.11 4.04
N THR A 416 5.08 -22.78 5.07
CA THR A 416 6.50 -23.14 5.24
C THR A 416 6.71 -24.62 5.48
N ILE A 417 5.63 -25.42 5.55
CA ILE A 417 5.67 -26.88 5.62
C ILE A 417 4.86 -27.45 4.45
N GLY A 418 5.32 -28.55 3.88
CA GLY A 418 4.58 -29.34 2.90
C GLY A 418 4.67 -30.83 3.23
N ARG A 419 3.53 -31.48 3.48
CA ARG A 419 3.50 -32.94 3.62
C ARG A 419 3.35 -33.59 2.25
N VAL A 420 4.16 -34.60 1.93
CA VAL A 420 4.12 -35.28 0.63
C VAL A 420 3.88 -36.76 0.86
N PRO A 421 2.73 -37.31 0.43
CA PRO A 421 2.52 -38.74 0.47
C PRO A 421 3.57 -39.50 -0.35
N ILE A 422 4.05 -40.63 0.19
CA ILE A 422 4.85 -41.58 -0.57
C ILE A 422 3.87 -42.55 -1.23
N ALA A 423 3.71 -42.39 -2.55
CA ALA A 423 2.69 -43.06 -3.37
C ALA A 423 1.24 -42.72 -2.95
N SER A 424 0.31 -43.67 -3.15
CA SER A 424 -1.13 -43.44 -3.01
C SER A 424 -1.66 -43.38 -1.58
N THR A 425 -2.75 -42.64 -1.41
CA THR A 425 -3.50 -42.48 -0.17
C THR A 425 -4.99 -42.72 -0.42
N ASP A 426 -5.85 -42.49 0.59
CA ASP A 426 -7.29 -42.38 0.38
C ASP A 426 -7.68 -41.19 -0.51
N PHE A 427 -6.88 -40.13 -0.53
CA PHE A 427 -6.94 -38.96 -1.44
C PHE A 427 -6.09 -39.16 -2.70
N SER A 428 -6.29 -40.33 -3.33
CA SER A 428 -5.81 -40.70 -4.66
C SER A 428 -6.97 -41.22 -5.51
N LEU A 429 -6.76 -41.39 -6.83
CA LEU A 429 -7.76 -41.99 -7.73
C LEU A 429 -7.89 -43.50 -7.56
N GLY A 430 -6.94 -44.13 -6.90
CA GLY A 430 -6.90 -45.55 -6.59
C GLY A 430 -5.61 -45.91 -5.87
N THR A 431 -5.42 -47.20 -5.60
CA THR A 431 -4.20 -47.72 -4.97
C THR A 431 -3.09 -47.92 -5.99
N TYR A 432 -1.92 -47.34 -5.72
CA TYR A 432 -0.66 -47.60 -6.43
C TYR A 432 0.52 -47.48 -5.47
N SER A 433 1.61 -48.18 -5.78
CA SER A 433 2.93 -47.95 -5.19
C SER A 433 3.95 -47.62 -6.28
N TYR A 434 5.19 -47.33 -5.89
CA TYR A 434 6.30 -47.14 -6.82
C TYR A 434 6.91 -48.46 -7.28
N ASP A 435 6.53 -49.59 -6.67
CA ASP A 435 6.98 -50.91 -7.10
C ASP A 435 5.91 -51.97 -6.83
N ASP A 436 4.99 -52.13 -7.79
CA ASP A 436 3.94 -53.14 -7.72
C ASP A 436 4.37 -54.50 -8.34
N MET A 437 5.66 -54.68 -8.67
CA MET A 437 6.18 -55.96 -9.16
C MET A 437 6.34 -56.94 -7.99
N GLU A 438 5.66 -58.08 -8.05
CA GLU A 438 5.61 -59.06 -6.96
C GLU A 438 7.01 -59.59 -6.57
N ASP A 439 7.31 -59.54 -5.27
CA ASP A 439 8.56 -60.00 -4.65
C ASP A 439 9.85 -59.39 -5.24
N ASP A 440 9.81 -58.16 -5.79
CA ASP A 440 11.02 -57.41 -6.20
C ASP A 440 11.78 -56.82 -5.01
N LEU A 441 12.43 -57.69 -4.24
CA LEU A 441 13.20 -57.30 -3.04
C LEU A 441 14.39 -56.35 -3.32
N ASP A 442 14.88 -56.31 -4.58
CA ASP A 442 15.97 -55.43 -5.00
C ASP A 442 15.47 -54.07 -5.51
N LEU A 443 14.15 -53.87 -5.61
CA LEU A 443 13.49 -52.66 -6.12
C LEU A 443 14.02 -52.20 -7.49
N LYS A 444 14.18 -53.16 -8.41
CA LYS A 444 14.62 -52.93 -9.81
C LYS A 444 13.55 -52.24 -10.64
N PHE A 445 12.28 -52.44 -10.29
CA PHE A 445 11.13 -51.86 -11.00
C PHE A 445 10.60 -50.59 -10.34
N PHE A 446 11.23 -50.12 -9.25
CA PHE A 446 10.90 -48.86 -8.61
C PHE A 446 10.87 -47.69 -9.60
N ALA A 447 9.73 -47.00 -9.70
CA ALA A 447 9.58 -45.78 -10.46
C ALA A 447 8.48 -44.88 -9.87
N LEU A 448 8.72 -43.57 -9.86
CA LEU A 448 7.65 -42.60 -9.64
C LEU A 448 6.56 -42.74 -10.71
N THR A 449 5.31 -42.49 -10.33
CA THR A 449 4.17 -42.65 -11.22
C THR A 449 3.75 -41.32 -11.83
N HIS A 450 2.79 -41.36 -12.76
CA HIS A 450 2.27 -40.14 -13.37
C HIS A 450 1.64 -39.20 -12.32
N GLU A 451 1.09 -39.72 -11.23
CA GLU A 451 0.54 -38.92 -10.13
C GLU A 451 1.61 -37.99 -9.52
N ASP A 452 2.85 -38.45 -9.35
CA ASP A 452 3.93 -37.58 -8.88
C ASP A 452 4.24 -36.48 -9.90
N PHE A 453 4.43 -36.86 -11.17
CA PHE A 453 4.83 -35.94 -12.23
C PHE A 453 3.73 -34.94 -12.62
N ASP A 454 2.46 -35.33 -12.51
CA ASP A 454 1.34 -34.53 -12.93
C ASP A 454 0.67 -33.73 -11.81
N TYR A 455 0.68 -34.26 -10.59
CA TYR A 455 -0.13 -33.73 -9.48
C TYR A 455 0.69 -33.28 -8.27
N LYS A 456 1.94 -33.73 -8.09
CA LYS A 456 2.74 -33.38 -6.89
C LYS A 456 3.94 -32.50 -7.22
N ILE A 457 4.87 -33.02 -8.02
CA ILE A 457 6.15 -32.38 -8.35
C ILE A 457 5.97 -30.95 -8.90
N PRO A 458 5.08 -30.68 -9.88
CA PRO A 458 4.96 -29.33 -10.44
C PRO A 458 4.54 -28.28 -9.40
N PHE A 459 3.60 -28.63 -8.51
CA PHE A 459 3.13 -27.70 -7.48
C PHE A 459 4.12 -27.58 -6.32
N ILE A 460 4.86 -28.64 -5.99
CA ILE A 460 5.97 -28.56 -5.03
C ILE A 460 7.06 -27.61 -5.55
N GLN A 461 7.46 -27.73 -6.82
CA GLN A 461 8.43 -26.84 -7.44
C GLN A 461 7.94 -25.39 -7.45
N GLN A 462 6.66 -25.16 -7.78
CA GLN A 462 6.06 -23.83 -7.71
C GLN A 462 6.06 -23.26 -6.28
N ALA A 463 5.77 -24.08 -5.27
CA ALA A 463 5.85 -23.67 -3.87
C ALA A 463 7.28 -23.28 -3.46
N ILE A 464 8.29 -24.06 -3.88
CA ILE A 464 9.71 -23.74 -3.66
C ILE A 464 10.08 -22.41 -4.31
N GLU A 465 9.66 -22.18 -5.56
CA GLU A 465 9.93 -20.93 -6.28
C GLU A 465 9.31 -19.72 -5.59
N LEU A 466 8.05 -19.82 -5.15
CA LEU A 466 7.34 -18.74 -4.46
C LEU A 466 7.95 -18.35 -3.11
N GLN A 467 8.55 -19.32 -2.42
CA GLN A 467 9.24 -19.09 -1.15
C GLN A 467 10.61 -18.41 -1.32
N ASN A 468 11.16 -18.29 -2.54
CA ASN A 468 12.31 -17.42 -2.89
C ASN A 468 13.45 -17.39 -1.82
N ASN A 469 13.95 -18.57 -1.43
CA ASN A 469 14.96 -18.82 -0.38
C ASN A 469 14.54 -18.76 1.10
N THR A 470 13.24 -18.71 1.45
CA THR A 470 12.79 -19.21 2.76
C THR A 470 12.71 -20.74 2.74
N THR A 471 13.11 -21.41 3.83
CA THR A 471 13.17 -22.88 3.92
C THR A 471 11.77 -23.48 4.03
N LEU A 472 11.12 -23.73 2.89
CA LEU A 472 10.01 -24.68 2.81
C LEU A 472 10.50 -26.05 3.28
N ARG A 473 9.91 -26.56 4.37
CA ARG A 473 10.22 -27.86 4.94
C ARG A 473 9.26 -28.90 4.40
N LEU A 474 9.73 -29.74 3.50
CA LEU A 474 8.96 -30.88 3.02
C LEU A 474 9.19 -32.08 3.93
N PHE A 475 8.13 -32.77 4.34
CA PHE A 475 8.27 -34.09 4.95
C PHE A 475 7.38 -35.12 4.23
N ALA A 476 7.85 -36.36 4.20
CA ALA A 476 7.17 -37.42 3.48
C ALA A 476 6.58 -38.49 4.43
N SER A 477 5.44 -39.06 4.04
CA SER A 477 4.75 -40.07 4.85
C SER A 477 4.17 -41.15 3.92
N PRO A 478 4.46 -42.45 4.12
CA PRO A 478 3.77 -43.52 3.41
C PRO A 478 2.50 -43.95 4.14
N TRP A 479 1.46 -44.31 3.38
CA TRP A 479 0.26 -44.94 3.95
C TRP A 479 0.37 -46.45 3.95
N SER A 480 1.08 -47.02 2.99
CA SER A 480 1.27 -48.45 2.91
C SER A 480 2.53 -48.78 2.13
N SER A 481 3.13 -49.91 2.45
CA SER A 481 4.10 -50.55 1.56
C SER A 481 3.39 -51.18 0.36
N PRO A 482 4.12 -51.52 -0.72
CA PRO A 482 3.56 -52.30 -1.82
C PRO A 482 2.84 -53.55 -1.31
N GLY A 483 1.70 -53.90 -1.93
CA GLY A 483 0.84 -54.99 -1.43
C GLY A 483 1.58 -56.33 -1.26
N TRP A 484 2.54 -56.63 -2.13
CA TRP A 484 3.34 -57.86 -2.06
C TRP A 484 4.29 -57.92 -0.85
N MET A 485 4.62 -56.77 -0.24
CA MET A 485 5.39 -56.70 1.01
C MET A 485 4.54 -56.94 2.27
N LYS A 486 3.19 -56.94 2.16
CA LYS A 486 2.28 -57.03 3.30
C LYS A 486 1.70 -58.42 3.52
N THR A 487 1.44 -58.79 4.77
CA THR A 487 0.92 -60.12 5.13
C THR A 487 -0.44 -60.43 4.52
N ASN A 488 -1.24 -59.41 4.22
CA ASN A 488 -2.54 -59.53 3.57
C ASN A 488 -2.47 -59.42 2.03
N GLY A 489 -1.30 -59.16 1.44
CA GLY A 489 -1.10 -59.03 0.00
C GLY A 489 -1.70 -57.77 -0.63
N LYS A 490 -2.17 -56.79 0.16
CA LYS A 490 -2.93 -55.63 -0.32
C LYS A 490 -2.55 -54.35 0.42
N MET A 491 -2.56 -53.21 -0.26
CA MET A 491 -2.31 -51.91 0.37
C MET A 491 -3.45 -51.53 1.34
N GLN A 492 -4.71 -51.79 0.96
CA GLN A 492 -5.87 -51.61 1.84
C GLN A 492 -6.08 -52.81 2.79
N GLY A 493 -6.74 -52.55 3.92
CA GLY A 493 -6.95 -53.52 4.98
C GLY A 493 -5.69 -53.73 5.83
N GLY A 494 -5.91 -54.03 7.10
CA GLY A 494 -4.86 -54.23 8.07
C GLY A 494 -3.88 -55.34 7.71
N GLY A 495 -2.67 -55.23 8.24
CA GLY A 495 -1.57 -56.14 7.97
C GLY A 495 -0.21 -55.50 8.23
N GLU A 496 0.73 -56.33 8.62
CA GLU A 496 2.13 -56.00 8.86
C GLU A 496 2.98 -56.27 7.61
N LEU A 497 4.26 -55.88 7.66
CA LEU A 497 5.25 -56.36 6.70
C LEU A 497 5.45 -57.88 6.82
N ARG A 498 5.69 -58.54 5.68
CA ARG A 498 5.88 -59.99 5.63
C ARG A 498 7.23 -60.41 6.22
N GLY A 499 7.23 -61.60 6.80
CA GLY A 499 8.46 -62.28 7.23
C GLY A 499 8.98 -61.79 8.57
N ASN A 500 10.26 -62.06 8.82
CA ASN A 500 10.90 -61.66 10.06
C ASN A 500 11.27 -60.17 10.04
N ALA A 501 11.25 -59.52 11.20
CA ALA A 501 11.60 -58.10 11.35
C ALA A 501 13.01 -57.74 10.85
N ASP A 502 13.96 -58.68 10.86
CA ASP A 502 15.31 -58.50 10.28
C ASP A 502 15.45 -59.13 8.88
N GLY A 503 14.32 -59.46 8.25
CA GLY A 503 14.23 -60.15 6.97
C GLY A 503 14.27 -59.21 5.76
N PRO A 504 14.25 -59.79 4.54
CA PRO A 504 14.45 -59.03 3.31
C PRO A 504 13.32 -58.03 3.00
N TYR A 505 12.09 -58.25 3.48
CA TYR A 505 10.98 -57.32 3.26
C TYR A 505 11.14 -56.01 4.05
N TYR A 506 11.70 -56.06 5.27
CA TYR A 506 11.98 -54.85 6.07
C TYR A 506 13.14 -54.05 5.46
N VAL A 507 14.17 -54.74 4.95
CA VAL A 507 15.29 -54.12 4.22
C VAL A 507 14.80 -53.48 2.92
N ALA A 508 13.96 -54.18 2.14
CA ALA A 508 13.36 -53.66 0.92
C ALA A 508 12.49 -52.43 1.23
N TRP A 509 11.70 -52.46 2.30
CA TRP A 509 10.89 -51.32 2.71
C TRP A 509 11.75 -50.10 3.08
N ALA A 510 12.81 -50.26 3.86
CA ALA A 510 13.73 -49.15 4.14
C ALA A 510 14.45 -48.63 2.88
N THR A 511 14.80 -49.51 1.94
CA THR A 511 15.40 -49.14 0.65
C THR A 511 14.43 -48.37 -0.24
N TYR A 512 13.13 -48.67 -0.14
CA TYR A 512 12.06 -47.97 -0.86
C TYR A 512 12.01 -46.48 -0.50
N PHE A 513 12.16 -46.13 0.79
CA PHE A 513 12.30 -44.72 1.21
C PHE A 513 13.51 -44.03 0.59
N VAL A 514 14.67 -44.70 0.59
CA VAL A 514 15.89 -44.14 0.00
C VAL A 514 15.69 -43.86 -1.49
N LYS A 515 15.11 -44.81 -2.24
CA LYS A 515 14.78 -44.63 -3.66
C LYS A 515 13.79 -43.51 -3.92
N PHE A 516 12.80 -43.33 -3.03
CA PHE A 516 11.88 -42.18 -3.11
C PHE A 516 12.64 -40.84 -3.01
N PHE A 517 13.51 -40.69 -2.00
CA PHE A 517 14.28 -39.46 -1.83
C PHE A 517 15.28 -39.22 -2.96
N GLU A 518 15.92 -40.28 -3.47
CA GLU A 518 16.80 -40.19 -4.64
C GLU A 518 16.00 -39.73 -5.88
N ALA A 519 14.84 -40.32 -6.14
CA ALA A 519 14.01 -39.96 -7.29
C ALA A 519 13.48 -38.52 -7.22
N TYR A 520 13.07 -38.04 -6.03
CA TYR A 520 12.65 -36.65 -5.86
C TYR A 520 13.82 -35.66 -5.92
N LEU A 521 15.01 -36.04 -5.44
CA LEU A 521 16.21 -35.23 -5.57
C LEU A 521 16.62 -35.06 -7.03
N GLU A 522 16.43 -36.07 -7.88
CA GLU A 522 16.62 -35.96 -9.34
C GLU A 522 15.68 -34.91 -9.98
N GLN A 523 14.53 -34.62 -9.36
CA GLN A 523 13.61 -33.55 -9.76
C GLN A 523 13.93 -32.20 -9.09
N GLY A 524 15.05 -32.11 -8.36
CA GLY A 524 15.48 -30.91 -7.63
C GLY A 524 14.72 -30.66 -6.33
N ILE A 525 14.03 -31.67 -5.78
CA ILE A 525 13.25 -31.55 -4.55
C ILE A 525 13.95 -32.28 -3.41
N SER A 526 14.28 -31.54 -2.35
CA SER A 526 14.87 -32.09 -1.12
C SER A 526 13.86 -32.12 0.02
N PHE A 527 13.98 -33.10 0.91
CA PHE A 527 13.12 -33.26 2.07
C PHE A 527 13.84 -32.89 3.38
N TRP A 528 13.08 -32.33 4.31
CA TRP A 528 13.47 -32.07 5.68
C TRP A 528 13.20 -33.27 6.60
N GLY A 529 12.05 -33.92 6.44
CA GLY A 529 11.59 -34.96 7.36
C GLY A 529 10.92 -36.15 6.68
N VAL A 530 10.70 -37.20 7.48
CA VAL A 530 9.93 -38.39 7.09
C VAL A 530 9.24 -39.00 8.29
N THR A 531 8.02 -39.51 8.11
CA THR A 531 7.37 -40.38 9.09
C THR A 531 7.52 -41.85 8.66
N PRO A 532 7.83 -42.79 9.57
CA PRO A 532 7.97 -44.20 9.19
C PRO A 532 6.69 -44.80 8.62
N GLN A 533 5.53 -44.29 9.03
CA GLN A 533 4.22 -44.76 8.62
C GLN A 533 3.16 -43.74 9.02
N ASN A 534 2.21 -43.43 8.13
CA ASN A 534 0.99 -42.71 8.47
C ASN A 534 0.02 -43.61 9.25
N GLU A 535 -0.49 -43.12 10.37
CA GLU A 535 -1.46 -43.79 11.24
C GLU A 535 -1.20 -45.29 11.43
N PRO A 536 0.01 -45.68 11.92
CA PRO A 536 0.44 -47.07 12.02
C PRO A 536 -0.54 -47.98 12.77
N THR A 537 -1.37 -47.43 13.66
CA THR A 537 -2.32 -48.27 14.41
C THR A 537 -3.56 -48.67 13.63
N THR A 538 -3.90 -47.94 12.57
CA THR A 538 -5.02 -48.29 11.68
C THR A 538 -4.79 -49.63 10.99
N GLY A 539 -3.51 -50.02 10.79
CA GLY A 539 -3.14 -51.30 10.21
C GLY A 539 -3.52 -52.50 11.07
N SER A 540 -3.93 -52.29 12.33
CA SER A 540 -4.46 -53.35 13.19
C SER A 540 -5.87 -53.78 12.80
N ASP A 541 -6.64 -52.95 12.09
CA ASP A 541 -7.99 -53.27 11.62
C ASP A 541 -7.93 -54.00 10.26
N PRO A 542 -8.26 -55.31 10.20
CA PRO A 542 -8.22 -56.08 8.96
C PRO A 542 -9.16 -55.53 7.88
N ASN A 543 -10.20 -54.77 8.25
CA ASN A 543 -11.19 -54.22 7.35
C ASN A 543 -11.02 -52.72 7.09
N TYR A 544 -9.89 -52.14 7.48
CA TYR A 544 -9.63 -50.73 7.24
C TYR A 544 -9.76 -50.39 5.74
N SER A 545 -10.50 -49.33 5.44
CA SER A 545 -11.09 -49.12 4.11
C SER A 545 -10.09 -48.68 3.04
N TRP A 546 -8.94 -48.14 3.42
CA TRP A 546 -7.92 -47.61 2.50
C TRP A 546 -6.50 -48.04 2.90
N GLN A 547 -5.49 -47.49 2.21
CA GLN A 547 -4.08 -47.81 2.40
C GLN A 547 -3.66 -47.66 3.87
N THR A 548 -3.11 -48.72 4.45
CA THR A 548 -2.58 -48.71 5.82
C THR A 548 -1.45 -49.75 5.96
N LEU A 549 -0.62 -49.66 7.00
CA LEU A 549 0.37 -50.67 7.38
C LEU A 549 0.52 -50.66 8.90
N PHE A 550 0.46 -51.84 9.52
CA PHE A 550 0.53 -51.93 10.98
C PHE A 550 1.96 -51.81 11.49
N PHE A 551 2.15 -50.88 12.41
CA PHE A 551 3.22 -50.94 13.39
C PHE A 551 2.64 -50.66 14.78
N ASP A 552 3.12 -51.38 15.79
CA ASP A 552 3.06 -50.87 17.16
C ASP A 552 4.34 -50.09 17.49
N ALA A 553 4.36 -49.40 18.63
CA ALA A 553 5.48 -48.55 19.03
C ALA A 553 6.83 -49.30 19.03
N GLN A 554 6.84 -50.56 19.45
CA GLN A 554 8.06 -51.36 19.52
C GLN A 554 8.53 -51.79 18.13
N THR A 555 7.61 -52.15 17.24
CA THR A 555 7.91 -52.56 15.87
C THR A 555 8.38 -51.36 15.04
N GLU A 556 7.75 -50.20 15.17
CA GLU A 556 8.22 -48.96 14.54
C GLU A 556 9.63 -48.59 15.05
N SER A 557 9.84 -48.61 16.36
CA SER A 557 11.14 -48.34 17.00
C SER A 557 12.23 -49.28 16.47
N ASN A 558 11.95 -50.59 16.41
CA ASN A 558 12.87 -51.59 15.85
C ASN A 558 13.12 -51.39 14.35
N PHE A 559 12.09 -51.03 13.57
CA PHE A 559 12.24 -50.75 12.15
C PHE A 559 13.14 -49.53 11.92
N VAL A 560 12.96 -48.46 12.69
CA VAL A 560 13.81 -47.27 12.67
C VAL A 560 15.26 -47.63 13.01
N LYS A 561 15.47 -48.37 14.10
CA LYS A 561 16.79 -48.76 14.58
C LYS A 561 17.56 -49.63 13.58
N ASN A 562 16.92 -50.71 13.14
CA ASN A 562 17.61 -51.79 12.43
C ASN A 562 17.66 -51.55 10.91
N HIS A 563 16.73 -50.76 10.35
CA HIS A 563 16.55 -50.66 8.90
C HIS A 563 16.48 -49.21 8.41
N LEU A 564 15.43 -48.46 8.76
CA LEU A 564 15.15 -47.15 8.16
C LEU A 564 16.25 -46.13 8.47
N GLY A 565 16.62 -45.98 9.75
CA GLY A 565 17.67 -45.04 10.17
C GLY A 565 19.02 -45.29 9.47
N PRO A 566 19.57 -46.52 9.52
CA PRO A 566 20.78 -46.87 8.79
C PRO A 566 20.68 -46.67 7.27
N ALA A 567 19.54 -47.03 6.67
CA ALA A 567 19.32 -46.87 5.23
C ALA A 567 19.34 -45.40 4.80
N LEU A 568 18.63 -44.52 5.51
CA LEU A 568 18.62 -43.08 5.22
C LEU A 568 20.04 -42.48 5.34
N ARG A 569 20.78 -42.82 6.40
CA ARG A 569 22.17 -42.34 6.59
C ARG A 569 23.14 -42.80 5.49
N SER A 570 22.81 -43.86 4.75
CA SER A 570 23.67 -44.43 3.71
C SER A 570 23.65 -43.68 2.38
N SER A 571 22.60 -42.89 2.09
CA SER A 571 22.46 -42.17 0.82
C SER A 571 22.63 -40.66 1.00
N ASN A 572 23.28 -40.00 0.03
CA ASN A 572 23.40 -38.55 0.03
C ASN A 572 22.05 -37.83 -0.11
N ALA A 573 21.02 -38.50 -0.65
CA ALA A 573 19.70 -37.90 -0.81
C ALA A 573 18.89 -37.83 0.50
N SER A 574 19.22 -38.65 1.48
CA SER A 574 18.41 -38.84 2.68
C SER A 574 19.16 -38.81 4.02
N LYS A 575 20.49 -38.75 4.02
CA LYS A 575 21.31 -38.80 5.24
C LYS A 575 21.03 -37.71 6.28
N ASP A 576 20.50 -36.58 5.84
CA ASP A 576 20.21 -35.41 6.69
C ASP A 576 18.70 -35.29 7.03
N ILE A 577 17.88 -36.24 6.59
CA ILE A 577 16.43 -36.25 6.84
C ILE A 577 16.14 -36.62 8.30
N VAL A 578 15.25 -35.86 8.92
CA VAL A 578 14.78 -36.09 10.30
C VAL A 578 13.63 -37.11 10.30
N ILE A 579 13.72 -38.14 11.15
CA ILE A 579 12.59 -39.05 11.37
C ILE A 579 11.62 -38.45 12.40
N ILE A 580 10.33 -38.47 12.08
CA ILE A 580 9.21 -38.05 12.93
C ILE A 580 8.41 -39.32 13.25
N GLY A 581 8.45 -39.79 14.50
CA GLY A 581 7.76 -41.03 14.89
C GLY A 581 6.25 -40.86 15.08
N LEU A 582 5.54 -41.97 15.25
CA LEU A 582 4.08 -42.07 15.47
C LEU A 582 3.25 -41.68 14.24
N ASP A 583 3.09 -40.38 13.94
CA ASP A 583 2.22 -39.86 12.86
C ASP A 583 0.77 -40.40 12.94
N ASP A 584 0.19 -40.35 14.14
CA ASP A 584 -1.13 -40.90 14.49
C ASP A 584 -1.82 -40.04 15.58
N GLN A 585 -2.99 -40.44 16.04
CA GLN A 585 -3.76 -39.70 17.04
C GLN A 585 -2.99 -39.46 18.34
N ARG A 586 -3.22 -38.28 18.95
CA ARG A 586 -2.53 -37.88 20.19
C ARG A 586 -2.73 -38.81 21.38
N PHE A 587 -3.75 -39.67 21.38
CA PHE A 587 -4.02 -40.56 22.51
C PHE A 587 -2.93 -41.63 22.71
N MET A 588 -2.09 -41.87 21.70
CA MET A 588 -0.92 -42.74 21.81
C MET A 588 0.19 -42.16 22.69
N LEU A 589 0.09 -40.87 23.02
CA LEU A 589 1.04 -40.17 23.86
C LEU A 589 0.70 -40.23 25.35
N PRO A 590 1.71 -40.24 26.24
CA PRO A 590 3.15 -40.23 25.96
C PRO A 590 3.75 -41.61 25.63
N GLY A 591 2.98 -42.69 25.71
CA GLY A 591 3.50 -44.06 25.70
C GLY A 591 4.31 -44.42 24.45
N TRP A 592 3.89 -43.97 23.27
CA TRP A 592 4.63 -44.21 22.03
C TRP A 592 5.98 -43.48 22.00
N ALA A 593 6.00 -42.23 22.48
CA ALA A 593 7.21 -41.43 22.60
C ALA A 593 8.19 -42.06 23.59
N ASP A 594 7.71 -42.60 24.71
CA ASP A 594 8.53 -43.32 25.68
C ASP A 594 9.29 -44.50 25.04
N VAL A 595 8.59 -45.34 24.27
CA VAL A 595 9.21 -46.49 23.60
C VAL A 595 10.28 -46.07 22.59
N MET A 596 10.05 -44.98 21.84
CA MET A 596 11.00 -44.53 20.82
C MET A 596 12.19 -43.78 21.40
N PHE A 597 11.98 -42.96 22.44
CA PHE A 597 13.01 -42.06 22.95
C PHE A 597 13.84 -42.63 24.12
N GLU A 598 13.34 -43.65 24.83
CA GLU A 598 14.13 -44.35 25.85
C GLU A 598 15.26 -45.22 25.24
N ASP A 599 15.13 -45.67 23.99
CA ASP A 599 16.23 -46.30 23.23
C ASP A 599 17.13 -45.22 22.61
N ALA A 600 18.34 -45.07 23.15
CA ALA A 600 19.30 -44.05 22.72
C ALA A 600 19.69 -44.14 21.24
N GLU A 601 19.67 -45.33 20.63
CA GLU A 601 20.00 -45.48 19.21
C GLU A 601 18.86 -44.98 18.34
N VAL A 602 17.61 -45.36 18.67
CA VAL A 602 16.39 -44.88 18.01
C VAL A 602 16.25 -43.36 18.16
N SER A 603 16.40 -42.87 19.38
CA SER A 603 16.37 -41.44 19.70
C SER A 603 17.41 -40.62 18.92
N SER A 604 18.51 -41.23 18.48
CA SER A 604 19.51 -40.55 17.63
C SER A 604 19.06 -40.35 16.17
N TYR A 605 18.08 -41.12 15.71
CA TYR A 605 17.48 -41.00 14.38
C TYR A 605 16.21 -40.14 14.40
N VAL A 606 15.48 -40.15 15.51
CA VAL A 606 14.15 -39.54 15.64
C VAL A 606 14.26 -38.16 16.29
N GLY A 607 13.86 -37.13 15.55
CA GLY A 607 13.91 -35.74 16.01
C GLY A 607 12.67 -35.30 16.80
N GLY A 608 11.54 -35.97 16.58
CA GLY A 608 10.26 -35.61 17.21
C GLY A 608 9.15 -36.62 16.95
N ILE A 609 7.95 -36.28 17.43
CA ILE A 609 6.73 -37.07 17.25
C ILE A 609 5.69 -36.29 16.45
N GLY A 610 5.06 -36.96 15.49
CA GLY A 610 3.91 -36.48 14.73
C GLY A 610 2.60 -36.85 15.42
N VAL A 611 1.63 -35.93 15.46
CA VAL A 611 0.28 -36.17 16.02
C VAL A 611 -0.83 -35.71 15.07
N HIS A 612 -1.95 -36.44 15.08
CA HIS A 612 -3.18 -36.12 14.37
C HIS A 612 -4.29 -35.64 15.33
N TRP A 613 -5.31 -34.99 14.77
CA TRP A 613 -6.35 -34.22 15.48
C TRP A 613 -7.72 -34.92 15.66
N TYR A 614 -7.98 -36.01 14.94
CA TYR A 614 -9.35 -36.49 14.73
C TYR A 614 -10.06 -36.97 16.00
N GLU A 615 -9.33 -37.35 17.05
CA GLU A 615 -9.91 -37.82 18.31
C GLU A 615 -9.78 -36.82 19.47
N ASP A 616 -9.45 -35.56 19.16
CA ASP A 616 -9.16 -34.52 20.16
C ASP A 616 -10.32 -34.17 21.09
N GLU A 617 -11.56 -34.36 20.65
CA GLU A 617 -12.74 -34.12 21.50
C GLU A 617 -12.86 -35.13 22.65
N ILE A 618 -12.18 -36.28 22.55
CA ILE A 618 -12.31 -37.40 23.49
C ILE A 618 -11.09 -37.50 24.41
N TYR A 619 -9.89 -37.20 23.88
CA TYR A 619 -8.65 -37.38 24.62
C TYR A 619 -8.09 -36.07 25.16
N PRO A 620 -7.49 -36.05 26.36
CA PRO A 620 -7.05 -34.82 26.99
C PRO A 620 -5.79 -34.22 26.33
N ILE A 621 -5.76 -32.90 26.19
CA ILE A 621 -4.61 -32.16 25.67
C ILE A 621 -3.33 -32.32 26.51
N SER A 622 -3.46 -32.67 27.79
CA SER A 622 -2.33 -32.83 28.71
C SER A 622 -1.35 -33.93 28.27
N ALA A 623 -1.75 -34.85 27.40
CA ALA A 623 -0.87 -35.85 26.80
C ALA A 623 0.34 -35.21 26.07
N LEU A 624 0.13 -34.07 25.40
CA LEU A 624 1.19 -33.35 24.70
C LEU A 624 2.21 -32.75 25.69
N SER A 625 1.73 -32.07 26.72
CA SER A 625 2.58 -31.49 27.77
C SER A 625 3.33 -32.58 28.55
N HIS A 626 2.69 -33.69 28.90
CA HIS A 626 3.39 -34.82 29.54
C HIS A 626 4.45 -35.46 28.64
N THR A 627 4.22 -35.51 27.33
CA THR A 627 5.21 -36.01 26.38
C THR A 627 6.44 -35.10 26.36
N HIS A 628 6.24 -33.78 26.27
CA HIS A 628 7.33 -32.83 26.33
C HIS A 628 8.07 -32.85 27.69
N GLU A 629 7.34 -32.94 28.80
CA GLU A 629 7.95 -33.04 30.14
C GLU A 629 8.87 -34.26 30.29
N ARG A 630 8.52 -35.38 29.64
CA ARG A 630 9.32 -36.61 29.65
C ARG A 630 10.47 -36.57 28.64
N HIS A 631 10.28 -35.91 27.49
CA HIS A 631 11.23 -35.85 26.37
C HIS A 631 11.42 -34.41 25.87
N PRO A 632 12.02 -33.51 26.67
CA PRO A 632 12.01 -32.06 26.39
C PRO A 632 12.92 -31.63 25.23
N ASP A 633 13.85 -32.47 24.79
CA ASP A 633 14.74 -32.24 23.65
C ASP A 633 14.10 -32.63 22.30
N LYS A 634 12.90 -33.22 22.32
CA LYS A 634 12.17 -33.68 21.14
C LYS A 634 11.03 -32.74 20.81
N PHE A 635 10.85 -32.42 19.52
CA PHE A 635 9.72 -31.62 19.08
C PHE A 635 8.45 -32.46 18.94
N ILE A 636 7.30 -31.82 19.06
CA ILE A 636 6.00 -32.39 18.69
C ILE A 636 5.47 -31.59 17.50
N LEU A 637 4.99 -32.25 16.46
CA LEU A 637 4.45 -31.63 15.26
C LEU A 637 3.03 -32.16 15.01
N ALA A 638 2.04 -31.28 14.83
CA ALA A 638 0.75 -31.69 14.29
C ALA A 638 0.93 -31.91 12.78
N THR A 639 0.94 -33.16 12.35
CA THR A 639 1.30 -33.58 10.98
C THR A 639 0.09 -33.71 10.05
N GLU A 640 -1.11 -33.81 10.61
CA GLU A 640 -2.35 -33.88 9.85
C GLU A 640 -3.58 -33.44 10.68
N ALA A 641 -4.46 -32.67 10.05
CA ALA A 641 -5.80 -32.40 10.55
C ALA A 641 -6.74 -32.02 9.40
N SER A 642 -7.99 -32.49 9.47
CA SER A 642 -9.02 -32.18 8.48
C SER A 642 -10.40 -32.03 9.12
N ASN A 643 -11.14 -31.00 8.73
CA ASN A 643 -12.58 -30.92 9.04
C ASN A 643 -13.41 -31.82 8.12
N GLY A 644 -14.65 -32.12 8.52
CA GLY A 644 -15.64 -32.76 7.64
C GLY A 644 -15.48 -34.26 7.45
N TRP A 645 -14.72 -34.95 8.30
CA TRP A 645 -14.54 -36.40 8.26
C TRP A 645 -15.73 -37.16 8.92
N LEU A 646 -16.37 -36.59 9.95
CA LEU A 646 -17.55 -37.18 10.60
C LEU A 646 -18.87 -36.70 10.00
N LYS A 647 -19.84 -37.62 9.94
CA LYS A 647 -21.25 -37.29 9.60
C LYS A 647 -21.85 -36.23 10.54
N VAL A 648 -21.57 -36.32 11.85
CA VAL A 648 -22.08 -35.35 12.84
C VAL A 648 -21.47 -33.95 12.69
N GLN A 649 -20.30 -33.85 12.07
CA GLN A 649 -19.64 -32.58 11.73
C GLN A 649 -20.06 -32.05 10.34
N GLY A 650 -20.99 -32.75 9.67
CA GLY A 650 -21.41 -32.51 8.28
C GLY A 650 -20.35 -33.01 7.29
N LYS A 651 -20.32 -34.33 7.01
CA LYS A 651 -19.29 -34.95 6.17
C LYS A 651 -19.11 -34.22 4.82
N GLY A 652 -17.85 -34.05 4.38
CA GLY A 652 -17.50 -33.34 3.14
C GLY A 652 -17.53 -31.82 3.28
N VAL A 653 -17.59 -31.12 2.14
CA VAL A 653 -17.52 -29.65 2.04
C VAL A 653 -18.75 -28.95 2.60
N ARG A 654 -18.53 -27.85 3.35
CA ARG A 654 -19.58 -26.93 3.80
C ARG A 654 -19.14 -25.48 3.58
N LEU A 655 -19.51 -24.94 2.42
CA LEU A 655 -19.03 -23.64 1.95
C LEU A 655 -19.37 -22.50 2.90
N GLY A 656 -18.32 -21.84 3.40
CA GLY A 656 -18.45 -20.64 4.22
C GLY A 656 -18.76 -20.93 5.69
N TYR A 657 -18.69 -22.20 6.13
CA TYR A 657 -19.07 -22.57 7.48
C TYR A 657 -18.00 -22.15 8.52
N PHE A 658 -18.22 -20.99 9.14
CA PHE A 658 -17.26 -20.34 10.04
C PHE A 658 -16.79 -21.22 11.22
N PHE A 659 -17.68 -22.07 11.74
CA PHE A 659 -17.36 -23.02 12.81
C PHE A 659 -16.14 -23.90 12.52
N ARG A 660 -15.88 -24.25 11.24
CA ARG A 660 -14.69 -25.02 10.87
C ARG A 660 -13.39 -24.25 11.06
N ALA A 661 -13.42 -22.93 10.84
CA ALA A 661 -12.29 -22.04 11.13
C ALA A 661 -12.04 -21.91 12.64
N GLU A 662 -13.10 -21.82 13.44
CA GLU A 662 -13.01 -21.81 14.90
C GLU A 662 -12.35 -23.08 15.42
N ARG A 663 -12.77 -24.26 14.93
CA ARG A 663 -12.15 -25.54 15.31
C ARG A 663 -10.66 -25.62 14.99
N TYR A 664 -10.24 -25.17 13.81
CA TYR A 664 -8.82 -25.11 13.44
C TYR A 664 -8.05 -24.17 14.35
N ALA A 665 -8.55 -22.95 14.56
CA ALA A 665 -7.87 -21.98 15.40
C ALA A 665 -7.80 -22.42 16.87
N ASN A 666 -8.85 -23.04 17.39
CA ASN A 666 -8.89 -23.60 18.73
C ASN A 666 -7.83 -24.71 18.89
N SER A 667 -7.78 -25.65 17.94
CA SER A 667 -6.74 -26.70 17.90
C SER A 667 -5.34 -26.08 17.88
N ILE A 668 -5.05 -25.15 16.95
CA ILE A 668 -3.73 -24.54 16.83
C ILE A 668 -3.34 -23.79 18.11
N ILE A 669 -4.24 -22.99 18.69
CA ILE A 669 -3.99 -22.27 19.95
C ILE A 669 -3.67 -23.26 21.07
N THR A 670 -4.46 -24.33 21.17
CA THR A 670 -4.36 -25.31 22.24
C THR A 670 -3.10 -26.17 22.10
N ASP A 671 -2.76 -26.60 20.88
CA ASP A 671 -1.57 -27.38 20.54
C ASP A 671 -0.29 -26.58 20.81
N LEU A 672 -0.21 -25.34 20.31
CA LEU A 672 0.94 -24.47 20.55
C LEU A 672 1.08 -24.12 22.04
N ASN A 673 -0.03 -24.04 22.79
CA ASN A 673 0.03 -23.86 24.23
C ASN A 673 0.56 -25.09 24.99
N ASN A 674 0.59 -26.25 24.34
CA ASN A 674 1.04 -27.54 24.88
C ASN A 674 2.22 -28.12 24.07
N TRP A 675 3.20 -27.27 23.74
CA TRP A 675 4.52 -27.63 23.18
C TRP A 675 4.55 -28.15 21.74
N VAL A 676 3.43 -28.18 21.03
CA VAL A 676 3.45 -28.45 19.59
C VAL A 676 4.15 -27.30 18.89
N ALA A 677 5.03 -27.63 17.94
CA ALA A 677 5.94 -26.71 17.28
C ALA A 677 5.45 -26.26 15.89
N GLY A 678 4.41 -26.86 15.35
CA GLY A 678 3.85 -26.53 14.05
C GLY A 678 2.59 -27.31 13.75
N TRP A 679 1.88 -26.94 12.70
CA TRP A 679 0.57 -27.50 12.39
C TRP A 679 0.35 -27.61 10.88
N VAL A 680 -0.07 -28.79 10.43
CA VAL A 680 -0.17 -29.14 9.02
C VAL A 680 -1.61 -29.55 8.72
N ASP A 681 -2.28 -28.75 7.91
CA ASP A 681 -3.61 -29.05 7.35
C ASP A 681 -3.55 -30.25 6.41
N TRP A 682 -4.70 -30.86 6.15
CA TRP A 682 -4.73 -32.02 5.28
C TRP A 682 -4.60 -31.69 3.79
N ASN A 683 -5.71 -31.65 3.05
CA ASN A 683 -5.73 -31.33 1.63
C ASN A 683 -5.80 -29.81 1.41
N MET A 684 -4.89 -29.26 0.61
CA MET A 684 -4.93 -27.82 0.28
C MET A 684 -6.16 -27.46 -0.55
N ALA A 685 -6.53 -28.31 -1.51
CA ALA A 685 -7.63 -28.05 -2.42
C ALA A 685 -8.43 -29.32 -2.70
N LEU A 686 -9.75 -29.22 -2.56
CA LEU A 686 -10.69 -30.29 -2.91
C LEU A 686 -11.80 -29.75 -3.81
N ASP A 687 -12.58 -30.63 -4.43
CA ASP A 687 -13.77 -30.26 -5.19
C ASP A 687 -14.96 -29.96 -4.26
N MET A 688 -16.11 -29.63 -4.86
CA MET A 688 -17.36 -29.34 -4.15
C MET A 688 -17.92 -30.53 -3.33
N GLU A 689 -17.48 -31.75 -3.57
CA GLU A 689 -17.88 -32.94 -2.80
C GLU A 689 -16.93 -33.19 -1.62
N GLY A 690 -15.68 -32.74 -1.74
CA GLY A 690 -14.61 -33.01 -0.77
C GLY A 690 -13.65 -34.10 -1.21
N GLY A 691 -13.51 -34.28 -2.52
CA GLY A 691 -12.64 -35.27 -3.16
C GLY A 691 -11.70 -34.62 -4.19
N PHE A 692 -11.13 -35.39 -5.12
CA PHE A 692 -11.38 -36.82 -5.36
C PHE A 692 -10.91 -37.72 -4.21
N THR A 693 -11.57 -38.86 -4.00
CA THR A 693 -11.10 -39.91 -3.07
C THR A 693 -11.67 -41.24 -3.54
N TRP A 694 -10.81 -42.24 -3.74
CA TRP A 694 -11.26 -43.57 -4.15
C TRP A 694 -11.97 -44.33 -3.01
N ALA A 695 -11.73 -43.92 -1.76
CA ALA A 695 -12.25 -44.55 -0.56
C ALA A 695 -13.62 -43.98 -0.11
N GLU A 696 -14.21 -43.05 -0.87
CA GLU A 696 -15.42 -42.30 -0.50
C GLU A 696 -15.28 -41.58 0.87
N ASN A 697 -14.03 -41.22 1.24
CA ASN A 697 -13.68 -40.58 2.50
C ASN A 697 -13.70 -39.05 2.40
N TYR A 698 -14.81 -38.49 1.89
CA TYR A 698 -14.91 -37.05 1.66
C TYR A 698 -14.72 -36.22 2.94
N VAL A 699 -13.88 -35.20 2.85
CA VAL A 699 -13.58 -34.22 3.92
C VAL A 699 -13.70 -32.79 3.36
N ASP A 700 -13.43 -31.78 4.18
CA ASP A 700 -13.38 -30.39 3.71
C ASP A 700 -11.95 -29.90 3.48
N ALA A 701 -11.78 -28.82 2.72
CA ALA A 701 -10.50 -28.15 2.50
C ALA A 701 -10.64 -26.61 2.61
N PRO A 702 -9.56 -25.89 2.96
CA PRO A 702 -9.61 -24.43 3.03
C PRO A 702 -9.82 -23.76 1.66
N ILE A 703 -9.42 -24.42 0.56
CA ILE A 703 -9.79 -24.03 -0.79
C ILE A 703 -10.65 -25.11 -1.44
N VAL A 704 -11.79 -24.69 -2.01
CA VAL A 704 -12.70 -25.57 -2.75
C VAL A 704 -12.75 -25.13 -4.21
N VAL A 705 -12.55 -26.07 -5.14
CA VAL A 705 -12.53 -25.83 -6.60
C VAL A 705 -13.90 -26.11 -7.21
N ASP A 706 -14.37 -25.19 -8.06
CA ASP A 706 -15.65 -25.29 -8.78
C ASP A 706 -15.53 -24.73 -10.20
N GLY A 707 -15.29 -25.63 -11.16
CA GLY A 707 -15.09 -25.27 -12.57
C GLY A 707 -13.84 -24.42 -12.80
N GLU A 708 -14.03 -23.17 -13.25
CA GLU A 708 -12.92 -22.22 -13.50
C GLU A 708 -12.64 -21.28 -12.29
N GLU A 709 -13.39 -21.45 -11.20
CA GLU A 709 -13.30 -20.66 -9.98
C GLU A 709 -12.84 -21.53 -8.80
N PHE A 710 -12.34 -20.88 -7.75
CA PHE A 710 -12.12 -21.51 -6.46
C PHE A 710 -12.57 -20.60 -5.32
N TYR A 711 -12.93 -21.22 -4.21
CA TYR A 711 -13.50 -20.58 -3.03
C TYR A 711 -12.54 -20.70 -1.87
N LYS A 712 -12.10 -19.56 -1.33
CA LYS A 712 -11.37 -19.51 -0.07
C LYS A 712 -12.38 -19.55 1.08
N GLN A 713 -12.32 -20.61 1.86
CA GLN A 713 -13.20 -20.85 3.00
C GLN A 713 -12.74 -20.08 4.24
N PRO A 714 -13.60 -19.88 5.25
CA PRO A 714 -13.19 -19.34 6.55
C PRO A 714 -11.96 -20.03 7.14
N MET A 715 -11.79 -21.35 6.93
CA MET A 715 -10.61 -22.10 7.36
C MET A 715 -9.31 -21.53 6.80
N TYR A 716 -9.29 -21.06 5.56
CA TYR A 716 -8.11 -20.45 4.94
C TYR A 716 -7.67 -19.21 5.73
N TYR A 717 -8.62 -18.34 6.07
CA TYR A 717 -8.36 -17.15 6.87
C TYR A 717 -8.02 -17.48 8.33
N GLY A 718 -8.67 -18.50 8.90
CA GLY A 718 -8.31 -19.02 10.23
C GLY A 718 -6.84 -19.48 10.30
N LEU A 719 -6.37 -20.21 9.29
CA LEU A 719 -4.97 -20.64 9.17
C LEU A 719 -4.02 -19.47 8.93
N ALA A 720 -4.46 -18.44 8.20
CA ALA A 720 -3.69 -17.23 7.95
C ALA A 720 -3.28 -16.49 9.23
N HIS A 721 -4.13 -16.49 10.26
CA HIS A 721 -3.84 -15.88 11.57
C HIS A 721 -2.64 -16.49 12.31
N PHE A 722 -2.17 -17.66 11.86
CA PHE A 722 -0.98 -18.33 12.40
C PHE A 722 0.14 -18.35 11.35
N SER A 723 -0.08 -18.99 10.21
CA SER A 723 0.93 -19.17 9.16
C SER A 723 1.56 -17.87 8.65
N LYS A 724 0.77 -16.80 8.52
CA LYS A 724 1.26 -15.51 8.03
C LYS A 724 2.20 -14.82 9.01
N PHE A 725 1.97 -14.98 10.31
CA PHE A 725 2.61 -14.17 11.34
C PHE A 725 3.62 -14.94 12.20
N LEU A 726 3.46 -16.26 12.33
CA LEU A 726 4.28 -17.13 13.17
C LEU A 726 5.26 -17.89 12.26
N LYS A 727 6.36 -17.23 11.88
CA LYS A 727 7.34 -17.78 10.93
C LYS A 727 8.28 -18.82 11.55
N PRO A 728 8.91 -19.68 10.74
CA PRO A 728 10.00 -20.54 11.21
C PRO A 728 11.07 -19.74 11.97
N GLY A 729 11.53 -20.27 13.11
CA GLY A 729 12.48 -19.59 14.00
C GLY A 729 11.84 -18.61 15.00
N SER A 730 10.51 -18.46 14.96
CA SER A 730 9.77 -17.79 16.04
C SER A 730 9.78 -18.64 17.30
N HIS A 731 9.61 -18.03 18.48
CA HIS A 731 9.47 -18.79 19.73
C HIS A 731 8.22 -18.39 20.48
N ARG A 732 7.49 -19.37 21.02
CA ARG A 732 6.42 -19.07 21.98
C ARG A 732 7.03 -18.55 23.27
N VAL A 733 6.44 -17.51 23.85
CA VAL A 733 6.82 -16.97 25.16
C VAL A 733 5.65 -17.03 26.13
N LYS A 734 5.95 -16.87 27.41
CA LYS A 734 4.95 -16.96 28.47
C LYS A 734 3.95 -15.80 28.37
N ALA A 735 2.68 -16.14 28.54
CA ALA A 735 1.60 -15.22 28.78
C ALA A 735 0.87 -15.65 30.05
N ASP A 736 0.86 -14.78 31.06
CA ASP A 736 0.05 -14.93 32.25
C ASP A 736 -1.37 -14.46 31.90
N LEU A 737 -2.26 -15.44 31.78
CA LEU A 737 -3.67 -15.23 31.40
C LEU A 737 -4.53 -15.06 32.66
N PRO A 738 -5.50 -14.13 32.66
CA PRO A 738 -6.52 -14.06 33.71
C PRO A 738 -7.49 -15.23 33.56
N GLU A 739 -8.46 -15.35 34.48
CA GLU A 739 -9.59 -16.27 34.27
C GLU A 739 -10.38 -15.79 33.04
N LEU A 740 -10.25 -16.52 31.93
CA LEU A 740 -10.89 -16.18 30.66
C LEU A 740 -12.36 -16.61 30.69
N PRO A 741 -13.25 -15.85 30.03
CA PRO A 741 -14.62 -16.29 29.80
C PRO A 741 -14.64 -17.64 29.08
N SER A 742 -15.72 -18.40 29.30
CA SER A 742 -15.95 -19.64 28.56
C SER A 742 -15.86 -19.37 27.05
N LYS A 743 -15.30 -20.32 26.29
CA LYS A 743 -15.12 -20.24 24.83
C LYS A 743 -14.22 -19.10 24.31
N VAL A 744 -13.41 -18.50 25.17
CA VAL A 744 -12.36 -17.56 24.77
C VAL A 744 -11.02 -18.25 24.89
N PHE A 745 -10.27 -18.30 23.80
CA PHE A 745 -8.97 -18.96 23.73
C PHE A 745 -7.89 -17.96 23.34
N VAL A 746 -6.73 -18.04 24.00
CA VAL A 746 -5.61 -17.14 23.73
C VAL A 746 -4.33 -17.94 23.60
N LEU A 747 -3.62 -17.73 22.49
CA LEU A 747 -2.28 -18.24 22.30
C LEU A 747 -1.29 -17.41 23.12
N GLY A 748 -0.42 -18.07 23.88
CA GLY A 748 0.74 -17.40 24.49
C GLY A 748 1.56 -16.68 23.42
N ALA A 749 1.99 -15.44 23.68
CA ALA A 749 2.57 -14.60 22.64
C ALA A 749 3.73 -15.30 21.91
N VAL A 750 3.84 -15.06 20.61
CA VAL A 750 4.94 -15.57 19.78
C VAL A 750 5.89 -14.43 19.45
N MET A 751 7.18 -14.65 19.72
CA MET A 751 8.25 -13.70 19.48
C MET A 751 8.96 -13.99 18.16
N VAL A 752 9.08 -12.97 17.32
CA VAL A 752 9.79 -13.03 16.02
C VAL A 752 10.62 -11.77 15.88
N ASN A 753 11.94 -11.88 15.72
CA ASN A 753 12.82 -10.71 15.49
C ASN A 753 12.66 -9.53 16.48
N GLY A 754 12.22 -9.79 17.72
CA GLY A 754 11.95 -8.74 18.72
C GLY A 754 10.55 -8.12 18.67
N GLU A 755 9.67 -8.59 17.78
CA GLU A 755 8.23 -8.28 17.73
C GLU A 755 7.42 -9.35 18.50
N ARG A 756 6.16 -9.06 18.86
CA ARG A 756 5.25 -10.03 19.52
C ARG A 756 3.94 -10.17 18.75
N TYR A 757 3.44 -11.40 18.68
CA TYR A 757 2.14 -11.71 18.11
C TYR A 757 1.27 -12.39 19.16
N VAL A 758 0.04 -11.91 19.33
CA VAL A 758 -0.95 -12.52 20.23
C VAL A 758 -2.19 -12.84 19.43
N THR A 759 -2.53 -14.12 19.32
CA THR A 759 -3.74 -14.57 18.62
C THR A 759 -4.81 -14.98 19.64
N MET A 760 -6.02 -14.47 19.44
CA MET A 760 -7.18 -14.70 20.31
C MET A 760 -8.35 -15.18 19.46
N LEU A 761 -9.12 -16.12 20.00
CA LEU A 761 -10.33 -16.67 19.41
C LEU A 761 -11.48 -16.46 20.42
N ASN A 762 -12.61 -15.96 19.93
CA ASN A 762 -13.85 -15.85 20.69
C ASN A 762 -14.95 -16.63 19.98
N GLU A 763 -15.33 -17.79 20.53
CA GLU A 763 -16.43 -18.64 20.01
C GLU A 763 -17.75 -18.38 20.75
N ASN A 764 -17.88 -17.27 21.50
CA ASN A 764 -19.16 -16.90 22.11
C ASN A 764 -20.16 -16.43 21.06
N ASP A 765 -21.44 -16.71 21.30
CA ASP A 765 -22.50 -16.47 20.31
C ASP A 765 -22.92 -14.99 20.21
N SER A 766 -22.79 -14.22 21.30
CA SER A 766 -23.34 -12.85 21.37
C SER A 766 -22.55 -11.86 22.23
N GLU A 767 -21.40 -12.26 22.78
CA GLU A 767 -20.61 -11.40 23.68
C GLU A 767 -19.24 -11.08 23.08
N ASP A 768 -19.01 -9.80 22.82
CA ASP A 768 -17.69 -9.27 22.50
C ASP A 768 -16.84 -9.22 23.77
N VAL A 769 -15.58 -9.64 23.66
CA VAL A 769 -14.67 -9.70 24.80
C VAL A 769 -13.55 -8.69 24.61
N THR A 770 -13.41 -7.75 25.54
CA THR A 770 -12.31 -6.79 25.51
C THR A 770 -11.15 -7.27 26.36
N ILE A 771 -10.00 -7.48 25.73
CA ILE A 771 -8.77 -7.99 26.34
C ILE A 771 -7.70 -6.93 26.22
N SER A 772 -7.07 -6.61 27.35
CA SER A 772 -5.91 -5.74 27.41
C SER A 772 -4.63 -6.56 27.41
N VAL A 773 -3.61 -6.11 26.67
CA VAL A 773 -2.30 -6.78 26.64
C VAL A 773 -1.23 -5.87 27.25
N ARG A 774 -0.39 -6.44 28.12
CA ARG A 774 0.82 -5.79 28.66
C ARG A 774 2.04 -6.70 28.61
N GLU A 775 3.24 -6.15 28.59
CA GLU A 775 4.50 -6.89 28.70
C GLU A 775 5.18 -6.57 30.04
N LYS A 776 5.58 -7.62 30.76
CA LYS A 776 6.23 -7.57 32.06
C LYS A 776 7.55 -6.78 31.99
N GLY A 777 7.73 -5.85 32.91
CA GLY A 777 8.94 -5.02 33.00
C GLY A 777 8.89 -3.72 32.19
N ILE A 778 7.76 -3.42 31.56
CA ILE A 778 7.48 -2.13 30.91
C ILE A 778 6.20 -1.56 31.52
N GLU A 779 6.26 -0.32 32.01
CA GLU A 779 5.10 0.34 32.65
C GLU A 779 4.10 0.84 31.59
N GLY A 780 2.82 0.49 31.77
CA GLY A 780 1.70 0.87 30.89
C GLY A 780 0.93 -0.34 30.31
N VAL A 781 -0.38 -0.15 30.05
CA VAL A 781 -1.18 -1.09 29.23
C VAL A 781 -1.01 -0.69 27.77
N TYR A 782 -0.73 -1.65 26.89
CA TYR A 782 -0.29 -1.33 25.52
C TYR A 782 -1.46 -1.08 24.59
N THR A 783 -2.58 -1.79 24.80
CA THR A 783 -3.82 -1.61 24.05
C THR A 783 -4.94 -2.46 24.66
N ALA A 784 -6.18 -1.96 24.62
CA ALA A 784 -7.38 -2.76 24.84
C ALA A 784 -7.95 -3.15 23.46
N VAL A 785 -8.11 -4.45 23.23
CA VAL A 785 -8.60 -4.99 21.96
C VAL A 785 -9.90 -5.72 22.22
N THR A 786 -10.95 -5.28 21.54
CA THR A 786 -12.22 -5.99 21.49
C THR A 786 -12.11 -7.13 20.48
N VAL A 787 -12.39 -8.34 20.93
CA VAL A 787 -12.49 -9.56 20.14
C VAL A 787 -13.98 -9.86 19.99
N PRO A 788 -14.59 -9.54 18.83
CA PRO A 788 -16.02 -9.75 18.61
C PRO A 788 -16.46 -11.21 18.80
N SER A 789 -17.75 -11.44 19.00
CA SER A 789 -18.32 -12.79 18.93
C SER A 789 -18.01 -13.47 17.59
N HIS A 790 -17.74 -14.78 17.62
CA HIS A 790 -17.33 -15.57 16.45
C HIS A 790 -16.20 -14.91 15.62
N SER A 791 -15.08 -14.60 16.28
CA SER A 791 -13.95 -13.95 15.60
C SER A 791 -12.59 -14.46 16.06
N ILE A 792 -11.61 -14.32 15.18
CA ILE A 792 -10.18 -14.48 15.47
C ILE A 792 -9.51 -13.13 15.26
N VAL A 793 -8.65 -12.76 16.21
CA VAL A 793 -7.87 -11.53 16.16
C VAL A 793 -6.41 -11.85 16.46
N THR A 794 -5.52 -11.42 15.57
CA THR A 794 -4.07 -11.45 15.81
C THR A 794 -3.55 -10.03 15.99
N ILE A 795 -3.00 -9.73 17.16
CA ILE A 795 -2.35 -8.46 17.46
C ILE A 795 -0.86 -8.58 17.17
N HIS A 796 -0.33 -7.64 16.41
CA HIS A 796 1.11 -7.43 16.27
C HIS A 796 1.57 -6.28 17.16
N LEU A 797 2.33 -6.60 18.22
CA LEU A 797 2.92 -5.63 19.13
C LEU A 797 4.37 -5.36 18.71
N VAL A 798 4.58 -4.16 18.15
CA VAL A 798 5.92 -3.64 17.88
C VAL A 798 6.37 -2.88 19.12
N ILE A 799 7.06 -3.58 20.02
CA ILE A 799 7.74 -2.93 21.13
C ILE A 799 9.02 -2.32 20.57
N LYS A 800 9.00 -1.00 20.37
CA LYS A 800 10.23 -0.25 20.12
C LYS A 800 11.07 -0.28 21.38
N GLU A 801 11.82 -1.36 21.56
CA GLU A 801 12.71 -1.55 22.69
C GLU A 801 13.67 -0.36 22.82
N VAL A 802 13.56 0.36 23.94
CA VAL A 802 14.65 1.16 24.48
C VAL A 802 15.52 0.21 25.32
N LYS A 803 16.33 -0.65 24.68
CA LYS A 803 17.34 -1.44 25.40
C LYS A 803 18.68 -0.70 25.49
N LEU A 804 18.91 -0.22 26.70
CA LEU A 804 20.21 0.17 27.24
C LEU A 804 21.10 -1.07 27.39
N LYS A 805 22.09 -1.25 26.52
CA LYS A 805 23.39 -1.81 26.94
C LYS A 805 24.53 -1.13 26.19
N MET A 806 25.54 -0.74 26.97
CA MET A 806 26.73 -0.03 26.52
C MET A 806 27.68 -0.97 25.79
N THR A 807 28.25 -0.49 24.69
CA THR A 807 29.62 -0.80 24.26
C THR A 807 30.13 0.42 23.50
N ASN A 808 31.05 1.16 24.14
CA ASN A 808 31.84 2.29 23.67
C ASN A 808 31.10 3.46 22.97
N GLY A 809 30.52 4.34 23.79
CA GLY A 809 29.96 5.65 23.41
C GLY A 809 28.76 5.98 24.30
N GLY A 810 28.96 6.84 25.30
CA GLY A 810 27.98 7.08 26.39
C GLY A 810 26.66 7.75 25.97
N PHE A 811 25.71 7.78 26.91
CA PHE A 811 24.46 8.54 26.79
C PHE A 811 24.73 10.05 26.80
N ILE A 812 23.93 10.80 26.04
CA ILE A 812 23.86 12.25 26.20
C ILE A 812 22.58 12.54 26.97
N SER A 813 22.76 13.11 28.16
CA SER A 813 21.68 13.49 29.08
C SER A 813 21.57 15.01 29.14
N TRP A 814 20.34 15.50 29.05
CA TRP A 814 20.02 16.91 29.24
C TRP A 814 18.98 17.04 30.34
N GLU A 815 19.23 17.93 31.29
CA GLU A 815 18.28 18.31 32.33
C GLU A 815 17.65 19.65 31.94
N PHE A 816 16.32 19.68 31.86
CA PHE A 816 15.56 20.89 31.58
C PHE A 816 14.77 21.26 32.83
N ASP A 817 15.04 22.47 33.32
CA ASP A 817 14.21 23.10 34.34
C ASP A 817 12.98 23.70 33.67
N MET A 818 11.79 23.21 34.03
CA MET A 818 10.51 23.65 33.46
C MET A 818 9.96 24.87 34.19
N THR A 819 10.60 25.30 35.29
CA THR A 819 10.23 26.50 36.06
C THR A 819 10.99 27.75 35.63
N ASP A 820 12.03 27.60 34.82
CA ASP A 820 12.90 28.69 34.38
C ASP A 820 12.31 29.39 33.15
N VAL A 821 11.62 30.51 33.39
CA VAL A 821 11.01 31.33 32.34
C VAL A 821 11.90 32.52 32.02
N PRO A 822 12.62 32.47 30.89
CA PRO A 822 12.75 33.66 30.08
C PRO A 822 12.30 33.39 28.63
N ASN A 823 11.82 34.43 27.96
CA ASN A 823 11.35 34.45 26.56
C ASN A 823 12.46 34.17 25.52
N THR A 824 13.31 33.17 25.75
CA THR A 824 14.49 32.88 24.94
C THR A 824 14.66 31.37 24.78
N VAL A 825 14.75 30.95 23.53
CA VAL A 825 15.17 29.62 23.09
C VAL A 825 16.49 29.24 23.76
N LEU A 826 16.45 28.37 24.77
CA LEU A 826 17.65 27.78 25.36
C LEU A 826 18.05 26.53 24.56
N THR A 827 19.30 26.50 24.13
CA THR A 827 19.90 25.45 23.29
C THR A 827 20.98 24.72 24.08
N TYR A 828 20.72 23.46 24.41
CA TYR A 828 21.69 22.61 25.09
C TYR A 828 22.40 21.73 24.06
N LYS A 829 23.74 21.77 24.00
CA LYS A 829 24.55 21.09 22.97
C LYS A 829 25.29 19.89 23.57
N SER A 830 25.30 18.78 22.84
CA SER A 830 26.15 17.63 23.15
C SER A 830 27.64 17.94 22.96
N PRO A 831 28.54 17.10 23.50
CA PRO A 831 29.92 17.03 23.02
C PRO A 831 29.98 16.81 21.50
N GLU A 832 31.09 17.23 20.88
CA GLU A 832 31.32 17.12 19.44
C GLU A 832 31.41 15.66 18.98
N ILE A 833 30.69 15.31 17.91
CA ILE A 833 30.72 13.98 17.31
C ILE A 833 31.30 14.09 15.90
N GLU A 834 32.37 13.32 15.62
CA GLU A 834 32.98 13.28 14.30
C GLU A 834 32.41 12.12 13.48
N ILE A 835 31.82 12.43 12.32
CA ILE A 835 31.28 11.44 11.37
C ILE A 835 31.84 11.75 9.99
N ASN A 836 32.59 10.82 9.40
CA ASN A 836 33.24 10.96 8.08
C ASN A 836 34.09 12.26 7.93
N GLY A 837 34.82 12.65 8.97
CA GLY A 837 35.68 13.84 8.97
C GLY A 837 34.94 15.18 9.12
N LEU A 838 33.64 15.13 9.44
CA LEU A 838 32.78 16.30 9.66
C LEU A 838 32.33 16.32 11.12
N LYS A 839 32.31 17.52 11.71
CA LYS A 839 31.95 17.75 13.12
C LYS A 839 30.45 18.04 13.25
N TRP A 840 29.79 17.27 14.10
CA TRP A 840 28.36 17.32 14.35
C TRP A 840 28.07 17.55 15.83
N TYR A 841 26.91 18.13 16.10
CA TYR A 841 26.37 18.26 17.44
C TYR A 841 24.90 17.86 17.45
N ILE A 842 24.45 17.37 18.60
CA ILE A 842 23.03 17.20 18.90
C ILE A 842 22.65 18.32 19.84
N GLY A 843 21.62 19.07 19.46
CA GLY A 843 21.03 20.08 20.30
C GLY A 843 19.65 19.68 20.77
N ALA A 844 19.29 20.15 21.95
CA ALA A 844 17.92 20.10 22.44
C ALA A 844 17.46 21.51 22.83
N GLN A 845 16.19 21.80 22.58
CA GLN A 845 15.59 23.11 22.79
C GLN A 845 14.20 22.95 23.40
N HIS A 846 13.83 23.87 24.29
CA HIS A 846 12.45 24.04 24.71
C HIS A 846 11.85 25.32 24.11
N GLU A 847 10.54 25.32 23.81
CA GLU A 847 9.81 26.48 23.30
C GLU A 847 8.63 26.83 24.22
N SER A 848 8.52 28.10 24.62
CA SER A 848 7.50 28.60 25.55
C SER A 848 6.40 29.39 24.83
N SER A 849 5.16 29.29 25.34
CA SER A 849 4.01 30.01 24.79
C SER A 849 4.06 31.50 25.19
N PRO A 850 3.99 32.46 24.23
CA PRO A 850 4.10 33.89 24.52
C PRO A 850 3.02 34.46 25.46
N ARG A 851 1.92 33.73 25.70
CA ARG A 851 0.79 34.18 26.52
C ARG A 851 0.76 33.58 27.93
N THR A 852 1.42 32.43 28.15
CA THR A 852 1.26 31.65 29.39
C THR A 852 2.58 31.37 30.11
N GLY A 853 3.75 31.60 29.49
CA GLY A 853 5.05 31.33 30.10
C GLY A 853 5.45 29.86 30.19
N ASN A 854 4.48 28.93 30.18
CA ASN A 854 4.76 27.49 30.25
C ASN A 854 5.42 26.95 28.98
N VAL A 855 6.44 26.11 29.19
CA VAL A 855 7.13 25.32 28.15
C VAL A 855 6.18 24.24 27.64
N LYS A 856 5.95 24.16 26.32
CA LYS A 856 5.00 23.20 25.72
C LYS A 856 5.63 22.14 24.84
N THR A 857 6.86 22.33 24.42
CA THR A 857 7.47 21.44 23.43
C THR A 857 8.97 21.32 23.67
N LEU A 858 9.43 20.08 23.78
CA LEU A 858 10.85 19.74 23.74
C LEU A 858 11.22 19.27 22.33
N LEU A 859 12.29 19.86 21.79
CA LEU A 859 12.75 19.68 20.41
C LEU A 859 14.17 19.10 20.43
N LEU A 860 14.42 18.07 19.63
CA LEU A 860 15.74 17.46 19.45
C LEU A 860 16.17 17.64 17.99
N TYR A 861 17.38 18.17 17.77
CA TYR A 861 17.89 18.48 16.45
C TYR A 861 19.36 18.06 16.30
N PHE A 862 19.70 17.57 15.10
CA PHE A 862 21.08 17.39 14.66
C PHE A 862 21.49 18.60 13.86
N TYR A 863 22.67 19.15 14.12
CA TYR A 863 23.21 20.19 13.26
C TYR A 863 24.70 20.02 13.02
N GLN A 864 25.10 20.37 11.80
CA GLN A 864 26.48 20.37 11.37
C GLN A 864 27.09 21.74 11.65
N ASN A 865 28.32 21.78 12.18
CA ASN A 865 29.04 23.04 12.30
C ASN A 865 29.52 23.49 10.93
N VAL A 866 28.75 24.32 10.24
CA VAL A 866 29.19 24.98 9.01
C VAL A 866 29.48 26.42 9.36
N SER A 867 30.70 26.87 9.08
CA SER A 867 31.30 28.19 9.38
C SER A 867 30.48 29.40 8.89
N SER A 868 29.45 29.18 8.09
CA SER A 868 28.52 30.20 7.60
C SER A 868 27.20 30.10 8.35
N GLY A 869 26.83 31.13 9.11
CA GLY A 869 25.62 31.21 9.97
C GLY A 869 24.25 31.09 9.28
N LYS A 870 24.08 30.12 8.36
CA LYS A 870 22.80 29.62 7.88
C LYS A 870 22.66 28.17 8.32
N LEU A 871 21.62 27.89 9.10
CA LEU A 871 21.22 26.56 9.56
C LEU A 871 21.25 25.54 8.41
N PRO A 872 22.22 24.59 8.39
CA PRO A 872 22.19 23.49 7.45
C PRO A 872 21.31 22.39 8.06
N TRP A 873 20.15 22.14 7.43
CA TRP A 873 19.31 20.95 7.62
C TRP A 873 19.13 20.53 9.09
N ALA A 874 18.36 21.32 9.85
CA ALA A 874 17.74 20.81 11.05
C ALA A 874 16.68 19.78 10.62
N ASN A 875 17.08 18.51 10.47
CA ASN A 875 16.11 17.44 10.40
C ASN A 875 15.47 17.35 11.78
N PHE A 876 14.22 17.77 11.82
CA PHE A 876 13.40 17.76 13.01
C PHE A 876 12.96 16.32 13.28
N TYR A 877 13.43 15.74 14.39
CA TYR A 877 13.12 14.34 14.70
C TYR A 877 11.87 14.17 15.58
N GLY A 878 11.30 15.25 16.12
CA GLY A 878 10.00 15.21 16.81
C GLY A 878 9.76 16.37 17.78
N ALA A 879 8.49 16.78 17.90
CA ALA A 879 7.97 17.72 18.89
C ALA A 879 7.30 16.90 19.99
N TRP A 880 7.88 16.88 21.19
CA TRP A 880 7.40 16.02 22.28
C TRP A 880 6.61 16.86 23.27
N THR A 881 5.37 17.20 22.91
CA THR A 881 4.48 18.02 23.76
C THR A 881 3.93 17.24 24.96
N PHE A 882 3.86 15.91 24.86
CA PHE A 882 3.36 15.07 25.95
C PHE A 882 4.37 14.93 27.10
N LEU A 883 5.69 15.04 26.82
CA LEU A 883 6.73 14.99 27.86
C LEU A 883 6.66 16.19 28.80
N THR A 884 6.13 17.31 28.30
CA THR A 884 6.01 18.57 29.03
C THR A 884 4.63 18.75 29.70
N ASP A 885 3.77 17.72 29.64
CA ASP A 885 2.47 17.71 30.30
C ASP A 885 2.62 17.16 31.73
N GLU A 886 2.17 17.93 32.72
CA GLU A 886 2.29 17.57 34.14
C GLU A 886 1.50 16.29 34.48
N ASP A 887 0.43 16.01 33.74
CA ASP A 887 -0.44 14.84 33.97
C ASP A 887 0.19 13.51 33.51
N ASN A 888 1.25 13.57 32.70
CA ASN A 888 1.93 12.37 32.17
C ASN A 888 3.08 11.86 33.06
N GLY A 889 3.35 12.51 34.20
CA GLY A 889 4.28 12.02 35.22
C GLY A 889 5.78 12.10 34.88
N PHE A 890 6.15 12.67 33.73
CA PHE A 890 7.55 12.82 33.30
C PHE A 890 8.28 14.01 33.95
N ILE A 891 7.53 14.89 34.61
CA ILE A 891 8.06 16.06 35.32
C ILE A 891 8.12 15.73 36.81
N SER A 892 9.33 15.71 37.38
CA SER A 892 9.55 15.51 38.81
C SER A 892 10.22 16.75 39.39
N ASN A 893 9.61 17.36 40.41
CA ASN A 893 10.07 18.62 41.02
C ASN A 893 10.29 19.77 40.01
N GLY A 894 9.41 19.88 39.00
CA GLY A 894 9.51 20.92 37.98
C GLY A 894 10.65 20.72 36.97
N LYS A 895 11.25 19.53 36.91
CA LYS A 895 12.36 19.20 36.02
C LYS A 895 12.06 17.97 35.19
N ILE A 896 12.63 17.94 33.99
CA ILE A 896 12.61 16.77 33.11
C ILE A 896 14.04 16.43 32.67
N ILE A 897 14.41 15.15 32.77
CA ILE A 897 15.69 14.64 32.28
C ILE A 897 15.43 13.84 31.02
N VAL A 898 16.10 14.21 29.94
CA VAL A 898 16.00 13.51 28.66
C VAL A 898 17.34 12.87 28.35
N GLU A 899 17.35 11.54 28.29
CA GLU A 899 18.52 10.76 27.90
C GLU A 899 18.33 10.18 26.50
N ALA A 900 19.22 10.54 25.57
CA ALA A 900 19.18 10.01 24.22
C ALA A 900 20.35 9.03 23.98
N LYS A 901 20.01 7.86 23.43
CA LYS A 901 20.98 6.91 22.87
C LYS A 901 20.91 6.95 21.36
N ILE A 902 22.00 7.37 20.71
CA ILE A 902 22.04 7.52 19.26
C ILE A 902 22.99 6.50 18.67
N ARG A 903 22.48 5.64 17.77
CA ARG A 903 23.25 4.65 17.02
C ARG A 903 23.18 4.98 15.54
N VAL A 904 24.33 5.26 14.91
CA VAL A 904 24.41 5.44 13.45
C VAL A 904 24.48 4.05 12.81
N VAL A 905 23.40 3.65 12.13
CA VAL A 905 23.27 2.30 11.53
C VAL A 905 23.78 2.29 10.08
N ASN A 906 23.53 3.35 9.31
CA ASN A 906 24.04 3.54 7.96
C ASN A 906 24.09 5.05 7.63
N THR A 907 25.03 5.51 6.81
CA THR A 907 25.10 6.89 6.32
C THR A 907 24.87 6.93 4.81
N CYS A 908 23.70 7.40 4.39
CA CYS A 908 23.35 7.65 3.00
C CYS A 908 23.29 9.17 2.75
N GLY A 909 23.77 9.65 1.61
CA GLY A 909 23.66 11.08 1.23
C GLY A 909 24.69 12.03 1.84
N VAL A 910 25.59 11.55 2.71
CA VAL A 910 26.73 12.35 3.21
C VAL A 910 27.81 12.37 2.14
N ARG A 911 27.82 13.42 1.31
CA ARG A 911 28.86 13.61 0.28
C ARG A 911 30.19 13.92 0.98
N ALA A 912 31.18 13.04 0.80
CA ALA A 912 32.58 13.38 1.09
C ALA A 912 32.96 14.67 0.34
N LYS A 913 33.93 15.45 0.85
CA LYS A 913 34.46 16.65 0.17
C LYS A 913 35.09 16.25 -1.18
N ILE A 914 34.31 16.16 -2.24
CA ILE A 914 34.81 15.88 -3.59
C ILE A 914 35.29 17.21 -4.18
N ARG A 915 36.60 17.42 -4.19
CA ARG A 915 37.22 18.44 -5.05
C ARG A 915 37.30 17.88 -6.46
N ARG A 916 36.80 18.62 -7.45
CA ARG A 916 36.92 18.18 -8.84
C ARG A 916 38.37 18.42 -9.26
N ASN A 917 39.06 17.36 -9.67
CA ASN A 917 40.40 17.52 -10.22
C ASN A 917 40.28 18.02 -11.66
N PHE A 918 40.69 19.26 -11.91
CA PHE A 918 40.67 19.87 -13.25
C PHE A 918 41.99 19.67 -14.02
N THR A 919 43.00 19.04 -13.40
CA THR A 919 44.27 18.74 -14.07
C THR A 919 44.25 17.42 -14.85
N GLU A 920 43.18 16.63 -14.74
CA GLU A 920 43.02 15.34 -15.42
C GLU A 920 41.95 15.42 -16.52
N SER A 921 42.22 14.81 -17.67
CA SER A 921 41.26 14.75 -18.78
C SER A 921 40.12 13.78 -18.48
N ASN A 922 38.87 14.19 -18.70
CA ASN A 922 37.68 13.33 -18.60
C ASN A 922 36.89 13.34 -19.93
N LYS A 923 36.08 12.30 -20.20
CA LYS A 923 35.31 12.11 -21.46
C LYS A 923 34.31 13.23 -21.82
N LEU A 924 34.08 14.20 -20.94
CA LEU A 924 33.13 15.32 -21.06
C LEU A 924 33.84 16.69 -21.23
N SER A 925 35.17 16.71 -21.29
CA SER A 925 35.97 17.94 -21.37
C SER A 925 36.34 18.27 -22.82
N ASP A 926 35.73 19.31 -23.40
CA ASP A 926 35.87 19.66 -24.83
C ASP A 926 36.81 20.86 -25.08
N VAL A 927 37.22 21.60 -24.03
CA VAL A 927 38.09 22.80 -24.12
C VAL A 927 39.20 22.74 -23.06
N ARG A 928 40.43 23.12 -23.44
CA ARG A 928 41.61 23.19 -22.56
C ARG A 928 41.99 24.64 -22.29
N PHE A 929 42.04 25.05 -21.01
CA PHE A 929 42.65 26.32 -20.63
C PHE A 929 44.11 26.12 -20.24
N LEU A 930 44.99 26.99 -20.74
CA LEU A 930 46.38 27.06 -20.32
C LEU A 930 46.54 28.23 -19.34
N VAL A 931 46.85 27.92 -18.08
CA VAL A 931 47.04 28.90 -16.99
C VAL A 931 48.41 28.66 -16.36
N GLU A 932 49.30 29.65 -16.43
CA GLU A 932 50.72 29.51 -16.05
C GLU A 932 51.42 28.29 -16.69
N GLY A 933 51.09 27.98 -17.95
CA GLY A 933 51.64 26.82 -18.66
C GLY A 933 51.12 25.46 -18.20
N LYS A 934 50.14 25.41 -17.28
CA LYS A 934 49.47 24.19 -16.82
C LYS A 934 48.08 24.06 -17.43
N GLN A 935 47.71 22.83 -17.79
CA GLN A 935 46.44 22.52 -18.45
C GLN A 935 45.31 22.35 -17.44
N VAL A 936 44.16 22.96 -17.75
CA VAL A 936 42.92 22.91 -16.97
C VAL A 936 41.78 22.48 -17.89
N HIS A 937 41.15 21.35 -17.60
CA HIS A 937 40.15 20.71 -18.46
C HIS A 937 38.72 21.02 -18.01
N VAL A 938 37.87 21.56 -18.90
CA VAL A 938 36.52 22.03 -18.52
C VAL A 938 35.48 21.62 -19.57
N ALA A 939 34.22 21.39 -19.14
CA ALA A 939 33.13 20.89 -20.01
C ALA A 939 32.30 22.03 -20.62
N LYS A 940 32.23 22.02 -21.96
CA LYS A 940 31.36 22.76 -22.91
C LYS A 940 31.25 24.30 -22.79
N THR A 941 31.77 25.00 -23.80
CA THR A 941 31.32 26.33 -24.25
C THR A 941 31.24 26.35 -25.77
N GLU A 942 30.36 27.16 -26.36
CA GLU A 942 30.12 27.31 -27.81
C GLU A 942 31.32 27.95 -28.54
N THR A 943 32.49 27.31 -28.50
CA THR A 943 33.69 27.81 -29.16
C THR A 943 34.36 26.72 -30.00
N ASN A 944 34.73 27.06 -31.24
CA ASN A 944 35.44 26.16 -32.17
C ASN A 944 36.96 26.10 -31.90
N LYS A 945 37.42 26.39 -30.67
CA LYS A 945 38.85 26.41 -30.31
C LYS A 945 39.14 25.36 -29.23
N GLU A 946 40.10 24.48 -29.50
CA GLU A 946 40.47 23.39 -28.59
C GLU A 946 41.34 23.83 -27.39
N GLU A 947 42.03 24.97 -27.49
CA GLU A 947 42.93 25.49 -26.46
C GLU A 947 42.88 27.02 -26.33
N LEU A 948 42.81 27.53 -25.09
CA LEU A 948 42.69 28.96 -24.76
C LEU A 948 43.65 29.32 -23.62
N GLU A 949 44.55 30.29 -23.84
CA GLU A 949 45.49 30.77 -22.82
C GLU A 949 44.84 31.88 -21.97
N ILE A 950 44.89 31.74 -20.64
CA ILE A 950 44.49 32.79 -19.70
C ILE A 950 45.74 33.37 -19.06
N LYS A 951 46.09 34.58 -19.46
CA LYS A 951 47.26 35.32 -18.95
C LYS A 951 46.92 36.03 -17.65
N GLU A 952 47.93 36.17 -16.80
CA GLU A 952 47.85 36.95 -15.55
C GLU A 952 46.83 36.39 -14.53
N VAL A 953 46.74 35.06 -14.42
CA VAL A 953 45.97 34.36 -13.38
C VAL A 953 46.82 33.21 -12.85
N LYS A 954 46.87 33.01 -11.52
CA LYS A 954 47.59 31.86 -10.96
C LYS A 954 46.79 30.58 -11.13
N HIS A 955 47.45 29.48 -11.48
CA HIS A 955 46.76 28.21 -11.73
C HIS A 955 45.89 27.75 -10.55
N LYS A 956 46.39 27.90 -9.32
CA LYS A 956 45.67 27.51 -8.10
C LYS A 956 44.39 28.34 -7.90
N GLU A 957 44.48 29.65 -8.06
CA GLU A 957 43.36 30.59 -7.89
C GLU A 957 42.27 30.30 -8.93
N PHE A 958 42.66 29.98 -10.17
CA PHE A 958 41.73 29.59 -11.23
C PHE A 958 41.02 28.26 -10.95
N VAL A 959 41.73 27.25 -10.43
CA VAL A 959 41.14 25.97 -10.04
C VAL A 959 40.18 26.13 -8.85
N ASP A 960 40.51 26.98 -7.89
CA ASP A 960 39.63 27.28 -6.76
C ASP A 960 38.34 27.97 -7.25
N PHE A 961 38.46 28.94 -8.16
CA PHE A 961 37.31 29.57 -8.84
C PHE A 961 36.46 28.57 -9.63
N LEU A 962 37.06 27.65 -10.40
CA LEU A 962 36.32 26.61 -11.11
C LEU A 962 35.64 25.62 -10.17
N ASN A 963 36.24 25.28 -9.03
CA ASN A 963 35.56 24.47 -8.04
C ASN A 963 34.33 25.18 -7.46
N VAL A 964 34.35 26.49 -7.27
CA VAL A 964 33.14 27.25 -6.89
C VAL A 964 32.07 27.19 -7.99
N ILE A 965 32.45 27.25 -9.27
CA ILE A 965 31.52 27.18 -10.40
C ILE A 965 30.89 25.79 -10.53
N TYR A 966 31.72 24.74 -10.54
CA TYR A 966 31.29 23.38 -10.90
C TYR A 966 30.90 22.52 -9.70
N THR A 967 31.21 22.94 -8.46
CA THR A 967 30.88 22.17 -7.26
C THR A 967 30.17 23.04 -6.24
N SER A 968 28.94 22.64 -5.85
CA SER A 968 28.12 23.38 -4.89
C SER A 968 28.61 23.30 -3.43
N ILE A 969 29.77 22.66 -3.19
CA ILE A 969 30.28 22.29 -1.86
C ILE A 969 31.67 22.92 -1.59
N TYR A 970 32.29 23.57 -2.58
CA TYR A 970 33.59 24.22 -2.37
C TYR A 970 33.43 25.50 -1.54
N GLU A 971 34.14 25.58 -0.41
CA GLU A 971 33.98 26.64 0.59
C GLU A 971 34.84 27.87 0.25
N ILE A 972 34.19 29.03 0.18
CA ILE A 972 34.84 30.34 0.14
C ILE A 972 35.27 30.69 1.57
N ASN A 973 36.53 31.07 1.75
CA ASN A 973 37.14 31.37 3.04
C ASN A 973 38.09 32.58 2.94
N ASP A 974 38.62 33.03 4.08
CA ASP A 974 39.44 34.25 4.17
C ASP A 974 40.71 34.21 3.29
N THR A 975 41.18 33.02 2.89
CA THR A 975 42.41 32.86 2.09
C THR A 975 42.18 32.86 0.58
N ASN A 976 40.96 32.54 0.11
CA ASN A 976 40.65 32.43 -1.32
C ASN A 976 39.60 33.46 -1.80
N VAL A 977 38.92 34.15 -0.87
CA VAL A 977 37.81 35.06 -1.16
C VAL A 977 38.20 36.19 -2.11
N GLU A 978 39.37 36.80 -1.96
CA GLU A 978 39.82 37.90 -2.82
C GLU A 978 40.10 37.43 -4.24
N SER A 979 40.82 36.32 -4.39
CA SER A 979 41.13 35.75 -5.72
C SER A 979 39.87 35.26 -6.45
N ILE A 980 38.90 34.67 -5.72
CA ILE A 980 37.63 34.22 -6.30
C ILE A 980 36.80 35.44 -6.72
N LEU A 981 36.80 36.51 -5.92
CA LEU A 981 36.09 37.74 -6.22
C LEU A 981 36.65 38.44 -7.47
N ASP A 982 37.97 38.56 -7.56
CA ASP A 982 38.67 39.14 -8.72
C ASP A 982 38.38 38.36 -10.00
N LEU A 983 38.47 37.04 -9.96
CA LEU A 983 38.16 36.19 -11.12
C LEU A 983 36.66 36.21 -11.47
N ALA A 984 35.77 36.25 -10.49
CA ALA A 984 34.33 36.34 -10.71
C ALA A 984 33.93 37.66 -11.39
N ASP A 985 34.53 38.78 -11.00
CA ASP A 985 34.32 40.07 -11.66
C ASP A 985 34.95 40.09 -13.06
N ARG A 986 36.19 39.61 -13.19
CA ARG A 986 36.90 39.54 -14.48
C ARG A 986 36.15 38.71 -15.52
N PHE A 987 35.57 37.59 -15.12
CA PHE A 987 34.79 36.71 -16.02
C PHE A 987 33.29 36.96 -15.98
N GLN A 988 32.82 37.98 -15.24
CA GLN A 988 31.42 38.38 -15.14
C GLN A 988 30.48 37.23 -14.69
N VAL A 989 30.93 36.41 -13.75
CA VAL A 989 30.18 35.25 -13.23
C VAL A 989 29.35 35.66 -12.02
N THR A 990 28.16 36.22 -12.30
CA THR A 990 27.27 36.84 -11.30
C THR A 990 26.90 35.93 -10.13
N PHE A 991 26.63 34.64 -10.34
CA PHE A 991 26.27 33.76 -9.22
C PHE A 991 27.44 33.50 -8.25
N VAL A 992 28.69 33.61 -8.71
CA VAL A 992 29.89 33.51 -7.86
C VAL A 992 30.09 34.81 -7.09
N LEU A 993 29.87 35.97 -7.72
CA LEU A 993 29.84 37.27 -7.04
C LEU A 993 28.82 37.27 -5.88
N ASP A 994 27.60 36.78 -6.13
CA ASP A 994 26.56 36.65 -5.12
C ASP A 994 26.96 35.67 -3.99
N ALA A 995 27.72 34.62 -4.30
CA ALA A 995 28.21 33.66 -3.31
C ALA A 995 29.30 34.29 -2.42
N VAL A 996 30.26 35.02 -3.00
CA VAL A 996 31.30 35.74 -2.27
C VAL A 996 30.70 36.87 -1.42
N GLU A 997 29.77 37.65 -1.98
CA GLU A 997 29.10 38.73 -1.25
C GLU A 997 28.37 38.21 -0.01
N ARG A 998 27.68 37.07 -0.13
CA ARG A 998 27.06 36.40 1.01
C ARG A 998 28.09 35.93 2.03
N TYR A 999 29.24 35.41 1.62
CA TYR A 999 30.31 35.03 2.55
C TYR A 999 30.85 36.26 3.32
N LEU A 1000 31.17 37.35 2.61
CA LEU A 1000 31.70 38.58 3.22
C LEU A 1000 30.74 39.20 4.24
N MET A 1001 29.43 39.11 4.02
CA MET A 1001 28.43 39.57 4.99
C MET A 1001 28.50 38.81 6.33
N HIS A 1002 28.85 37.52 6.31
CA HIS A 1002 28.79 36.65 7.50
C HIS A 1002 30.17 36.32 8.11
N SER A 1003 31.29 36.50 7.39
CA SER A 1003 32.64 36.18 7.90
C SER A 1003 33.00 37.09 9.08
N SER A 1004 33.27 36.54 10.27
CA SER A 1004 33.75 37.33 11.42
C SER A 1004 35.26 37.62 11.38
N ASN A 1005 36.00 36.92 10.51
CA ASN A 1005 37.47 36.95 10.50
C ASN A 1005 38.06 38.10 9.68
N LEU A 1006 37.30 38.68 8.75
CA LEU A 1006 37.72 39.87 7.98
C LEU A 1006 37.23 41.15 8.65
N THR A 1007 38.11 42.14 8.77
CA THR A 1007 37.74 43.44 9.35
C THR A 1007 36.68 44.14 8.51
N THR A 1008 35.77 44.86 9.18
CA THR A 1008 34.69 45.62 8.53
C THR A 1008 35.23 46.57 7.46
N THR A 1009 36.36 47.22 7.72
CA THR A 1009 37.05 48.12 6.76
C THR A 1009 37.45 47.40 5.47
N LYS A 1010 37.96 46.18 5.58
CA LYS A 1010 38.39 45.38 4.43
C LYS A 1010 37.20 44.92 3.59
N LYS A 1011 36.10 44.52 4.24
CA LYS A 1011 34.85 44.14 3.56
C LYS A 1011 34.22 45.31 2.79
N LEU A 1012 34.22 46.50 3.39
CA LEU A 1012 33.72 47.72 2.75
C LEU A 1012 34.57 48.12 1.54
N ALA A 1013 35.91 48.02 1.65
CA ALA A 1013 36.81 48.28 0.54
C ALA A 1013 36.58 47.31 -0.65
N LEU A 1014 36.39 46.02 -0.37
CA LEU A 1014 36.06 45.02 -1.40
C LEU A 1014 34.67 45.28 -2.02
N SER A 1015 33.68 45.67 -1.20
CA SER A 1015 32.34 46.01 -1.68
C SER A 1015 32.34 47.21 -2.62
N ASP A 1016 33.08 48.28 -2.30
CA ASP A 1016 33.20 49.46 -3.15
C ASP A 1016 33.99 49.14 -4.44
N THR A 1017 35.05 48.34 -4.35
CA THR A 1017 35.91 47.97 -5.49
C THR A 1017 35.16 47.13 -6.53
N PHE A 1018 34.44 46.10 -6.08
CA PHE A 1018 33.74 45.14 -6.96
C PHE A 1018 32.24 45.42 -7.08
N LYS A 1019 31.76 46.57 -6.59
CA LYS A 1019 30.36 47.04 -6.66
C LYS A 1019 29.33 46.01 -6.17
N LEU A 1020 29.62 45.40 -5.01
CA LEU A 1020 28.76 44.39 -4.38
C LEU A 1020 27.51 45.05 -3.78
N ASN A 1021 26.32 44.73 -4.32
CA ASN A 1021 25.09 45.50 -4.12
C ASN A 1021 24.47 45.38 -2.71
N LEU A 1022 24.54 44.21 -2.08
CA LEU A 1022 24.02 43.96 -0.73
C LEU A 1022 24.90 44.62 0.35
N LEU A 1023 26.23 44.59 0.20
CA LEU A 1023 27.16 45.25 1.14
C LEU A 1023 27.16 46.77 0.98
N LYS A 1024 26.88 47.28 -0.23
CA LYS A 1024 26.76 48.72 -0.50
C LYS A 1024 25.61 49.37 0.26
N PHE A 1025 24.48 48.67 0.41
CA PHE A 1025 23.35 49.12 1.23
C PHE A 1025 23.75 49.34 2.71
N LEU A 1026 24.58 48.45 3.26
CA LEU A 1026 25.14 48.57 4.61
C LEU A 1026 26.19 49.68 4.72
N SER A 1027 27.04 49.85 3.70
CA SER A 1027 28.01 50.95 3.59
C SER A 1027 27.30 52.31 3.60
N ASP A 1028 26.22 52.45 2.83
CA ASP A 1028 25.44 53.68 2.71
C ASP A 1028 24.67 54.00 4.00
N GLN A 1029 24.17 52.98 4.72
CA GLN A 1029 23.58 53.15 6.05
C GLN A 1029 24.61 53.55 7.13
N ILE A 1030 25.81 52.96 7.12
CA ILE A 1030 26.87 53.32 8.06
C ILE A 1030 27.40 54.73 7.78
N LYS A 1031 27.56 55.11 6.50
CA LYS A 1031 27.90 56.48 6.10
C LYS A 1031 26.81 57.49 6.51
N ALA A 1032 25.53 57.11 6.42
CA ALA A 1032 24.42 57.94 6.89
C ALA A 1032 24.41 58.11 8.42
N MET A 1033 24.64 57.03 9.18
CA MET A 1033 24.74 57.10 10.66
C MET A 1033 25.97 57.89 11.15
N LEU A 1034 27.10 57.81 10.43
CA LEU A 1034 28.28 58.61 10.74
C LEU A 1034 28.05 60.10 10.41
N HIS A 1035 27.30 60.39 9.35
CA HIS A 1035 26.95 61.77 8.97
C HIS A 1035 26.03 62.42 10.01
N GLU A 1036 25.03 61.69 10.52
CA GLU A 1036 24.18 62.13 11.64
C GLU A 1036 24.98 62.38 12.93
N ARG A 1037 25.98 61.55 13.23
CA ARG A 1037 26.84 61.72 14.42
C ARG A 1037 27.79 62.93 14.34
N THR A 1038 28.20 63.34 13.14
CA THR A 1038 28.97 64.59 12.95
C THR A 1038 28.11 65.85 13.07
N LEU A 1039 26.79 65.75 12.85
CA LEU A 1039 25.85 66.87 13.02
C LEU A 1039 25.41 67.08 14.48
N GLU A 1040 25.68 66.13 15.38
CA GLU A 1040 25.46 66.27 16.83
C GLU A 1040 26.68 66.79 17.60
N LEU A 1041 27.83 67.00 16.94
CA LEU A 1041 29.09 67.46 17.54
C LEU A 1041 29.62 68.82 17.00
N ASP A 1042 28.84 69.50 16.17
CA ASP A 1042 28.97 70.92 15.80
C ASP A 1042 27.71 71.68 16.26
#